data_AF-U2FAD8-F1
#
_entry.id   AF-U2FAD8-F1
#
_cell.length_a   1.000
_cell.length_b   1.000
_cell.length_c   1.000
_cell.angle_alpha   90.00
_cell.angle_beta   90.00
_cell.angle_gamma   90.00
#
_symmetry.space_group_name_H-M   'P 1'
#
loop_
_entity.id
_entity.type
_entity.pdbx_description
1 polymer ?
#
loop_
_entity_poly.entity_id
_entity_poly.type
_entity_poly.pdbx_seq_one_letter_code
_entity_poly.pdbx_strand_id
1 'polypeptide(L)'
;MANEAGVVKSVTGGSARALNNATGEVRNLSVGDIVYQNEKIITDSADSKVTITQTDGKEITLIGKDTITLDQDTGNNQTVADISALQQAILNGTDLNALEETAAGGPQAGNAGGDGVSLGAASFAEGGHYSNISENFRNLNGSGRNFESPISSVGGYADGAAGTDVTTPVVPVTPAPTVTMLESEAKETKAAAGDEYLIYNIKLAEAKTTFNLNVAATSNNAGNDYSRNLEYSFDGGNTWQPLVDGKISANRPAPIQNIQVRIKVIDDDGRINGNQNEGVKAEDRGAAFGADDYGVYKNGVTLSVTDGNSASASATGNIIDNDDILTANKFLDGKHINTEDGEDTITINNGARNSTIDAGTNSDKIIMNNDTTIEQTNIIAGEGDDRIDMNNGVKFENSTIDAGVGGDTINVNAGAKVRNSTIYTKEGSDTTNINGGTVTSSEINLGNNTADKRDVVNVNSGSTLTDTVINGKNALGNDEINLKAGSVSHNIGINTGAGNDTINMSGKLMVDRDTDDILIKTGERNDTINIDGGEITGSRTRPAPYQNVPYQVQMETGTGDDTVNIKNRASLKDVSIITGTSGIPVGGNDTVNITDNSKLEHVNINLQRGTDTVNVKNATLIDVAIDSEDDSVDGINTVNVDNSSLDQTKIYTGDDNDIINIRNTIINDDKHGAYGTIIKGEGGSDTINIESSKIFGEKAYIDADSYGTSKAGNDILNIKDSTIDGIKRIYTGGGNDDIHITNSTISNVEDADDSFRSIGAGDGNDTMTLDGGTKIINTNIGMGAGNDTINIESGTILDRTIISGGTDNDTFKLGKGIDLSNNVKLDGGAGNDDTLQISENIDFSKVSNFEHLKLGADNESVDLKNLSIGDVLNITGNKDTVLKIDGDRSDHLSLKGFNNTPVSNHDGYDRYEGFDSYGNTISIDIKQGVAIDFY
;
A
#
# COMPACT_ATOMS: atom_id res chain seq x y z
N MET A 1 41.66 17.29 -18.84
CA MET A 1 40.50 16.51 -19.33
C MET A 1 40.33 15.36 -18.37
N ALA A 2 39.14 15.21 -17.78
CA ALA A 2 38.85 14.07 -16.92
C ALA A 2 38.88 12.79 -17.77
N ASN A 3 39.47 11.72 -17.26
CA ASN A 3 39.50 10.45 -17.98
C ASN A 3 38.10 9.83 -17.95
N GLU A 4 37.74 9.13 -19.02
CA GLU A 4 36.48 8.39 -19.13
C GLU A 4 36.44 7.27 -18.08
N ALA A 5 35.33 7.20 -17.33
CA ALA A 5 35.06 6.15 -16.36
C ALA A 5 34.19 5.04 -16.96
N GLY A 6 33.29 5.39 -17.88
CA GLY A 6 32.42 4.43 -18.56
C GLY A 6 31.35 5.11 -19.41
N VAL A 7 30.45 4.30 -19.96
CA VAL A 7 29.34 4.74 -20.82
C VAL A 7 28.01 4.23 -20.26
N VAL A 8 26.99 5.07 -20.23
CA VAL A 8 25.65 4.72 -19.77
C VAL A 8 25.00 3.74 -20.76
N LYS A 9 24.66 2.54 -20.29
CA LYS A 9 24.04 1.46 -21.07
C LYS A 9 22.51 1.52 -21.02
N SER A 10 21.93 1.89 -19.88
CA SER A 10 20.47 2.03 -19.72
C SER A 10 20.12 3.01 -18.60
N VAL A 11 19.00 3.72 -18.76
CA VAL A 11 18.32 4.51 -17.72
C VAL A 11 16.84 4.16 -17.78
N THR A 12 16.26 3.64 -16.69
CA THR A 12 14.85 3.20 -16.63
C THR A 12 14.22 3.57 -15.29
N GLY A 13 12.90 3.76 -15.24
CA GLY A 13 12.17 4.01 -13.98
C GLY A 13 12.50 5.34 -13.29
N GLY A 14 13.05 6.34 -13.99
CA GLY A 14 13.34 7.65 -13.39
C GLY A 14 14.50 8.37 -14.07
N SER A 15 15.12 9.34 -13.39
CA SER A 15 16.18 10.17 -13.94
C SER A 15 17.53 9.91 -13.28
N ALA A 16 18.60 9.97 -14.09
CA ALA A 16 19.99 9.86 -13.62
C ALA A 16 20.75 11.13 -13.98
N ARG A 17 21.62 11.61 -13.08
CA ARG A 17 22.40 12.83 -13.24
C ARG A 17 23.86 12.60 -12.85
N ALA A 18 24.78 13.28 -13.50
CA ALA A 18 26.18 13.35 -13.10
C ALA A 18 26.48 14.76 -12.54
N LEU A 19 27.03 14.81 -11.33
CA LEU A 19 27.58 15.99 -10.68
C LEU A 19 29.10 15.95 -10.77
N ASN A 20 29.71 16.96 -11.39
CA ASN A 20 31.15 17.08 -11.40
C ASN A 20 31.63 17.67 -10.06
N ASN A 21 32.24 16.85 -9.20
CA ASN A 21 32.64 17.27 -7.84
C ASN A 21 33.66 18.41 -7.81
N ALA A 22 34.41 18.64 -8.90
CA ALA A 22 35.42 19.70 -8.98
C ALA A 22 34.84 21.07 -9.44
N THR A 23 33.73 21.07 -10.17
CA THR A 23 33.13 22.28 -10.77
C THR A 23 31.73 22.61 -10.24
N GLY A 24 31.05 21.64 -9.61
CA GLY A 24 29.67 21.78 -9.14
C GLY A 24 28.62 21.66 -10.25
N GLU A 25 29.03 21.42 -11.49
CA GLU A 25 28.13 21.30 -12.63
C GLU A 25 27.34 19.99 -12.59
N VAL A 26 26.02 20.07 -12.78
CA VAL A 26 25.10 18.91 -12.82
C VAL A 26 24.52 18.78 -14.21
N ARG A 27 24.56 17.56 -14.77
CA ARG A 27 23.96 17.22 -16.06
C ARG A 27 23.12 15.96 -15.98
N ASN A 28 22.03 15.89 -16.74
CA ASN A 28 21.24 14.66 -16.88
C ASN A 28 22.01 13.63 -17.73
N LEU A 29 21.77 12.35 -17.45
CA LEU A 29 22.37 11.21 -18.13
C LEU A 29 21.34 10.49 -18.99
N SER A 30 21.70 10.26 -20.25
CA SER A 30 20.97 9.46 -21.22
C SER A 30 21.81 8.25 -21.66
N VAL A 31 21.15 7.26 -22.28
CA VAL A 31 21.85 6.10 -22.85
C VAL A 31 22.87 6.55 -23.90
N GLY A 32 24.10 6.07 -23.78
CA GLY A 32 25.23 6.45 -24.63
C GLY A 32 26.08 7.60 -24.08
N ASP A 33 25.68 8.25 -22.99
CA ASP A 33 26.48 9.32 -22.39
C ASP A 33 27.75 8.76 -21.73
N ILE A 34 28.86 9.47 -21.94
CA ILE A 34 30.13 9.19 -21.27
C ILE A 34 30.05 9.76 -19.84
N VAL A 35 30.43 8.96 -18.85
CA VAL A 35 30.67 9.41 -17.48
C VAL A 35 32.17 9.50 -17.23
N TYR A 36 32.58 10.55 -16.54
CA TYR A 36 33.99 10.85 -16.29
C TYR A 36 34.38 10.53 -14.85
N GLN A 37 35.66 10.22 -14.66
CA GLN A 37 36.21 10.00 -13.32
C GLN A 37 36.04 11.25 -12.45
N ASN A 38 35.71 11.06 -11.17
CA ASN A 38 35.32 12.08 -10.20
C ASN A 38 33.95 12.76 -10.44
N GLU A 39 33.14 12.27 -11.38
CA GLU A 39 31.70 12.59 -11.39
C GLU A 39 30.97 11.72 -10.35
N LYS A 40 30.07 12.35 -9.60
CA LYS A 40 29.10 11.70 -8.74
C LYS A 40 27.81 11.47 -9.52
N ILE A 41 27.49 10.21 -9.78
CA ILE A 41 26.24 9.80 -10.41
C ILE A 41 25.15 9.77 -9.34
N ILE A 42 23.97 10.28 -9.65
CA ILE A 42 22.85 10.48 -8.73
C ILE A 42 21.57 10.03 -9.44
N THR A 43 20.82 9.13 -8.81
CA THR A 43 19.43 8.79 -9.18
C THR A 43 18.47 9.36 -8.13
N ASP A 44 17.29 9.84 -8.55
CA ASP A 44 16.43 10.68 -7.69
C ASP A 44 15.09 10.05 -7.25
N SER A 45 14.71 8.90 -7.80
CA SER A 45 13.48 8.18 -7.43
C SER A 45 13.74 6.73 -7.00
N ALA A 46 12.82 6.15 -6.24
CA ALA A 46 12.93 4.77 -5.73
C ALA A 46 12.85 3.70 -6.85
N ASP A 47 12.30 4.04 -8.01
CA ASP A 47 12.21 3.20 -9.20
C ASP A 47 13.34 3.44 -10.21
N SER A 48 14.20 4.44 -9.98
CA SER A 48 15.30 4.79 -10.89
C SER A 48 16.32 3.66 -10.99
N LYS A 49 16.73 3.33 -12.22
CA LYS A 49 17.79 2.36 -12.48
C LYS A 49 18.70 2.88 -13.59
N VAL A 50 20.01 2.96 -13.31
CA VAL A 50 21.03 3.32 -14.29
C VAL A 50 22.12 2.27 -14.33
N THR A 51 22.46 1.79 -15.52
CA THR A 51 23.57 0.86 -15.75
C THR A 51 24.67 1.55 -16.55
N ILE A 52 25.91 1.45 -16.08
CA ILE A 52 27.11 2.03 -16.69
C ILE A 52 28.10 0.91 -16.98
N THR A 53 28.54 0.82 -18.22
CA THR A 53 29.64 -0.07 -18.62
C THR A 53 30.96 0.67 -18.44
N GLN A 54 31.80 0.19 -17.53
CA GLN A 54 33.13 0.75 -17.26
C GLN A 54 34.10 0.47 -18.40
N THR A 55 35.21 1.23 -18.44
CA THR A 55 36.26 1.07 -19.46
C THR A 55 36.97 -0.30 -19.45
N ASP A 56 36.89 -1.06 -18.34
CA ASP A 56 37.38 -2.43 -18.23
C ASP A 56 36.36 -3.50 -18.69
N GLY A 57 35.17 -3.08 -19.12
CA GLY A 57 34.09 -3.95 -19.61
C GLY A 57 33.14 -4.47 -18.53
N LYS A 58 33.33 -4.12 -17.25
CA LYS A 58 32.39 -4.46 -16.17
C LYS A 58 31.19 -3.52 -16.15
N GLU A 59 30.06 -3.99 -15.64
CA GLU A 59 28.85 -3.19 -15.50
C GLU A 59 28.58 -2.85 -14.04
N ILE A 60 28.27 -1.58 -13.78
CA ILE A 60 27.77 -1.08 -12.50
C ILE A 60 26.32 -0.68 -12.70
N THR A 61 25.44 -1.11 -11.79
CA THR A 61 24.03 -0.72 -11.82
C THR A 61 23.67 -0.05 -10.50
N LEU A 62 23.10 1.16 -10.57
CA LEU A 62 22.46 1.84 -9.46
C LEU A 62 20.95 1.60 -9.56
N ILE A 63 20.31 1.34 -8.42
CA ILE A 63 18.87 1.09 -8.31
C ILE A 63 18.33 1.93 -7.15
N GLY A 64 17.17 2.53 -7.35
CA GLY A 64 16.54 3.43 -6.39
C GLY A 64 17.23 4.79 -6.30
N LYS A 65 16.93 5.52 -5.22
CA LYS A 65 17.46 6.86 -4.96
C LYS A 65 18.84 6.75 -4.33
N ASP A 66 19.89 6.73 -5.15
CA ASP A 66 21.25 6.42 -4.71
C ASP A 66 22.30 7.27 -5.44
N THR A 67 23.54 7.24 -4.96
CA THR A 67 24.66 7.97 -5.55
C THR A 67 25.97 7.19 -5.54
N ILE A 68 26.75 7.26 -6.63
CA ILE A 68 28.09 6.65 -6.71
C ILE A 68 29.12 7.61 -7.31
N THR A 69 30.38 7.51 -6.91
CA THR A 69 31.50 8.22 -7.56
C THR A 69 32.47 7.20 -8.15
N LEU A 70 32.92 7.42 -9.40
CA LEU A 70 33.86 6.52 -10.09
C LEU A 70 35.28 7.12 -10.04
N ASP A 71 36.25 6.46 -9.40
CA ASP A 71 37.67 6.90 -9.27
C ASP A 71 38.66 5.82 -9.77
N GLN A 72 39.91 6.20 -10.10
CA GLN A 72 40.96 5.40 -10.77
C GLN A 72 41.52 4.21 -9.97
N ASP A 73 41.24 4.11 -8.67
CA ASP A 73 41.84 3.07 -7.81
C ASP A 73 41.05 1.74 -7.80
N THR A 74 40.48 1.33 -8.94
CA THR A 74 39.84 0.00 -9.10
C THR A 74 40.82 -1.18 -9.19
N GLY A 75 42.04 -1.00 -8.65
CA GLY A 75 42.98 -2.08 -8.31
C GLY A 75 42.84 -2.58 -6.86
N ASN A 76 42.15 -1.84 -6.00
CA ASN A 76 41.64 -2.35 -4.72
C ASN A 76 40.13 -2.46 -4.87
N ASN A 77 39.67 -3.67 -5.18
CA ASN A 77 38.40 -4.12 -4.66
C ASN A 77 38.46 -3.88 -3.14
N GLN A 78 37.95 -2.74 -2.66
CA GLN A 78 36.97 -2.83 -1.60
C GLN A 78 36.01 -3.87 -2.13
N THR A 79 36.21 -5.13 -1.72
CA THR A 79 35.16 -6.12 -1.79
C THR A 79 33.97 -5.39 -1.22
N VAL A 80 33.07 -4.96 -2.11
CA VAL A 80 31.69 -4.68 -1.75
C VAL A 80 31.33 -5.97 -1.05
N ALA A 81 31.31 -5.92 0.28
CA ALA A 81 30.92 -7.05 1.08
C ALA A 81 29.64 -7.55 0.44
N ASP A 82 29.53 -8.86 0.28
CA ASP A 82 28.37 -9.48 -0.33
C ASP A 82 27.14 -9.06 0.50
N ILE A 83 26.51 -7.95 0.09
CA ILE A 83 25.38 -7.35 0.77
C ILE A 83 24.12 -8.15 0.47
N SER A 84 24.21 -9.23 -0.31
CA SER A 84 23.10 -10.16 -0.53
C SER A 84 22.53 -10.66 0.79
N ALA A 85 23.37 -10.88 1.80
CA ALA A 85 22.92 -11.28 3.15
C ALA A 85 22.21 -10.14 3.89
N LEU A 86 22.67 -8.89 3.76
CA LEU A 86 22.04 -7.70 4.34
C LEU A 86 20.75 -7.30 3.60
N GLN A 87 20.75 -7.44 2.28
CA GLN A 87 19.60 -7.20 1.41
C GLN A 87 18.54 -8.27 1.63
N GLN A 88 18.91 -9.54 1.78
CA GLN A 88 17.98 -10.59 2.19
C GLN A 88 17.48 -10.38 3.61
N ALA A 89 18.32 -9.97 4.56
CA ALA A 89 17.87 -9.69 5.92
C ALA A 89 16.89 -8.51 5.98
N ILE A 90 17.13 -7.45 5.20
CA ILE A 90 16.21 -6.30 5.09
C ILE A 90 14.94 -6.68 4.32
N LEU A 91 15.04 -7.45 3.23
CA LEU A 91 13.87 -7.96 2.50
C LEU A 91 13.03 -8.92 3.35
N ASN A 92 13.65 -9.65 4.27
CA ASN A 92 13.01 -10.63 5.14
C ASN A 92 12.69 -10.04 6.53
N GLY A 93 12.78 -8.73 6.71
CA GLY A 93 12.38 -8.03 7.95
C GLY A 93 13.15 -8.42 9.22
N THR A 94 14.36 -8.97 9.07
CA THR A 94 15.13 -9.51 10.21
C THR A 94 15.71 -8.37 11.06
N ASP A 95 15.66 -8.50 12.39
CA ASP A 95 16.22 -7.51 13.33
C ASP A 95 17.71 -7.28 13.05
N LEU A 96 18.04 -6.07 12.61
CA LEU A 96 19.39 -5.64 12.22
C LEU A 96 20.42 -5.78 13.35
N ASN A 97 19.97 -5.82 14.61
CA ASN A 97 20.85 -6.04 15.76
C ASN A 97 21.47 -7.45 15.78
N ALA A 98 20.85 -8.44 15.12
CA ALA A 98 21.37 -9.80 15.03
C ALA A 98 22.53 -9.95 14.02
N LEU A 99 22.74 -8.97 13.13
CA LEU A 99 23.86 -8.98 12.17
C LEU A 99 25.16 -8.37 12.73
N GLU A 100 25.10 -7.60 13.84
CA GLU A 100 26.32 -7.21 14.56
C GLU A 100 26.97 -8.40 15.29
N GLU A 101 26.23 -9.47 15.58
CA GLU A 101 26.72 -10.64 16.33
C GLU A 101 27.51 -11.65 15.48
N THR A 102 27.47 -11.56 14.15
CA THR A 102 28.21 -12.46 13.25
C THR A 102 29.53 -11.89 12.72
N ALA A 103 29.84 -10.61 12.99
CA ALA A 103 31.14 -10.01 12.70
C ALA A 103 32.06 -9.84 13.92
N ALA A 104 31.53 -10.04 15.14
CA ALA A 104 32.29 -9.85 16.39
C ALA A 104 31.93 -10.82 17.52
N GLY A 105 31.48 -12.05 17.24
CA GLY A 105 31.28 -13.09 18.26
C GLY A 105 30.15 -12.78 19.24
N GLY A 106 28.97 -13.33 18.97
CA GLY A 106 27.75 -13.13 19.76
C GLY A 106 27.82 -13.56 21.24
N PRO A 107 26.80 -13.16 22.04
CA PRO A 107 26.81 -13.15 23.49
C PRO A 107 26.33 -14.46 24.10
N GLN A 108 26.88 -14.68 25.28
CA GLN A 108 26.56 -15.74 26.20
C GLN A 108 25.29 -15.38 26.99
N ALA A 109 24.25 -16.21 26.90
CA ALA A 109 23.27 -16.34 27.97
C ALA A 109 22.79 -17.80 28.08
N GLY A 110 23.36 -18.55 29.04
CA GLY A 110 22.69 -19.74 29.60
C GLY A 110 23.47 -21.05 29.62
N ASN A 111 24.48 -21.16 30.49
CA ASN A 111 24.92 -22.37 31.21
C ASN A 111 25.13 -23.71 30.46
N ALA A 112 26.38 -24.03 30.15
CA ALA A 112 27.16 -25.16 30.72
C ALA A 112 28.53 -25.22 30.04
N GLY A 113 29.58 -25.54 30.79
CA GLY A 113 30.96 -25.18 30.45
C GLY A 113 31.69 -26.09 29.45
N GLY A 114 32.78 -25.55 28.90
CA GLY A 114 33.79 -26.33 28.18
C GLY A 114 34.47 -25.54 27.05
N ASP A 115 35.60 -24.90 27.38
CA ASP A 115 36.73 -24.56 26.49
C ASP A 115 36.49 -23.84 25.15
N GLY A 116 36.20 -22.53 25.23
CA GLY A 116 36.43 -21.60 24.14
C GLY A 116 37.85 -21.02 24.18
N VAL A 117 38.63 -21.25 23.12
CA VAL A 117 40.01 -20.75 22.98
C VAL A 117 39.98 -19.33 22.40
N SER A 118 40.32 -18.31 23.19
CA SER A 118 40.43 -16.93 22.73
C SER A 118 41.80 -16.66 22.09
N LEU A 119 41.82 -16.21 20.83
CA LEU A 119 43.02 -15.75 20.13
C LEU A 119 43.29 -14.28 20.47
N GLY A 120 44.04 -14.04 21.54
CA GLY A 120 44.43 -12.68 21.90
C GLY A 120 45.45 -12.61 23.03
N ALA A 121 46.72 -12.44 22.64
CA ALA A 121 47.85 -11.99 23.46
C ALA A 121 48.39 -12.96 24.54
N ALA A 122 49.42 -13.73 24.17
CA ALA A 122 50.48 -14.11 25.11
C ALA A 122 51.85 -14.16 24.39
N SER A 123 52.73 -13.29 24.85
CA SER A 123 54.08 -13.02 24.38
C SER A 123 55.04 -14.19 24.54
N PHE A 124 55.95 -14.36 23.58
CA PHE A 124 57.14 -15.19 23.75
C PHE A 124 58.10 -14.55 24.76
N ALA A 125 58.28 -15.22 25.90
CA ALA A 125 59.43 -15.02 26.77
C ALA A 125 60.49 -16.09 26.45
N GLU A 126 61.49 -15.66 25.67
CA GLU A 126 62.84 -16.24 25.55
C GLU A 126 63.06 -17.62 24.87
N GLY A 127 63.83 -17.58 23.78
CA GLY A 127 64.93 -18.54 23.51
C GLY A 127 64.71 -19.57 22.39
N GLY A 128 64.91 -19.23 21.12
CA GLY A 128 66.10 -19.66 20.35
C GLY A 128 65.71 -20.69 19.27
N HIS A 129 66.22 -20.75 18.04
CA HIS A 129 67.35 -20.12 17.37
C HIS A 129 67.05 -19.99 15.86
N TYR A 130 67.68 -19.00 15.24
CA TYR A 130 67.90 -18.87 13.81
C TYR A 130 68.57 -20.12 13.22
N SER A 131 68.20 -20.52 12.00
CA SER A 131 69.15 -20.61 10.90
C SER A 131 68.47 -20.61 9.55
N ASN A 132 69.12 -19.84 8.70
CA ASN A 132 68.88 -19.40 7.35
C ASN A 132 69.41 -20.41 6.30
N ILE A 133 69.04 -20.13 5.05
CA ILE A 133 69.72 -20.50 3.79
C ILE A 133 69.21 -21.78 3.07
N SER A 134 68.40 -21.52 2.04
CA SER A 134 68.58 -21.93 0.64
C SER A 134 69.24 -23.28 0.36
N GLU A 135 68.50 -24.20 -0.26
CA GLU A 135 69.10 -25.17 -1.17
C GLU A 135 68.83 -24.85 -2.65
N ASN A 136 69.93 -24.96 -3.35
CA ASN A 136 70.25 -24.50 -4.68
C ASN A 136 70.06 -25.67 -5.64
N PHE A 137 69.29 -25.49 -6.72
CA PHE A 137 69.32 -26.43 -7.84
C PHE A 137 70.71 -26.40 -8.49
N ARG A 138 71.42 -27.53 -8.55
CA ARG A 138 71.93 -28.17 -9.79
C ARG A 138 73.12 -29.12 -9.57
N ASN A 139 73.08 -30.16 -10.41
CA ASN A 139 74.16 -30.95 -11.01
C ASN A 139 74.72 -32.15 -10.24
N LEU A 140 74.57 -33.35 -10.84
CA LEU A 140 75.63 -33.94 -11.67
C LEU A 140 75.06 -35.00 -12.62
N ASN A 141 75.17 -34.73 -13.92
CA ASN A 141 74.99 -35.69 -15.00
C ASN A 141 76.24 -36.60 -15.15
N GLY A 142 75.99 -37.89 -15.40
CA GLY A 142 76.63 -38.66 -16.48
C GLY A 142 77.92 -39.42 -16.20
N SER A 143 77.87 -40.75 -16.38
CA SER A 143 78.82 -41.52 -17.21
C SER A 143 78.37 -42.98 -17.33
N GLY A 144 78.23 -43.48 -18.56
CA GLY A 144 77.67 -44.79 -18.86
C GLY A 144 78.63 -45.98 -18.71
N ARG A 145 78.10 -47.18 -18.98
CA ARG A 145 78.61 -48.17 -19.95
C ARG A 145 77.78 -49.47 -19.87
N ASN A 146 77.45 -49.99 -21.05
CA ASN A 146 76.96 -51.35 -21.33
C ASN A 146 77.94 -52.44 -20.84
N PHE A 147 77.42 -53.63 -20.53
CA PHE A 147 77.70 -54.94 -21.21
C PHE A 147 77.49 -56.15 -20.27
N GLU A 148 76.58 -57.01 -20.73
CA GLU A 148 76.51 -58.49 -20.73
C GLU A 148 77.01 -59.41 -19.59
N SER A 149 76.22 -60.49 -19.50
CA SER A 149 76.20 -61.75 -18.72
C SER A 149 77.53 -62.48 -18.45
N PRO A 150 77.47 -63.48 -17.55
CA PRO A 150 77.90 -64.83 -17.92
C PRO A 150 76.79 -65.89 -17.72
N ILE A 151 76.30 -66.52 -18.79
CA ILE A 151 76.56 -67.90 -19.29
C ILE A 151 76.32 -69.06 -18.29
N SER A 152 75.23 -69.79 -18.56
CA SER A 152 75.04 -71.25 -18.63
C SER A 152 75.54 -72.18 -17.50
N SER A 153 74.67 -73.12 -17.10
CA SER A 153 74.73 -74.49 -17.65
C SER A 153 73.55 -75.38 -17.21
N VAL A 154 72.84 -75.95 -18.21
CA VAL A 154 72.46 -77.38 -18.34
C VAL A 154 71.46 -77.93 -17.30
N GLY A 155 70.28 -78.47 -17.62
CA GLY A 155 69.84 -79.18 -18.82
C GLY A 155 69.65 -80.67 -18.53
N GLY A 156 68.43 -81.05 -18.11
CA GLY A 156 67.78 -82.35 -18.33
C GLY A 156 68.33 -83.63 -17.68
N TYR A 157 67.50 -84.29 -16.85
CA TYR A 157 67.36 -85.75 -16.86
C TYR A 157 66.07 -86.19 -16.14
N ALA A 158 65.37 -87.19 -16.69
CA ALA A 158 64.15 -87.79 -16.17
C ALA A 158 64.43 -89.18 -15.59
N ASP A 159 63.81 -89.53 -14.45
CA ASP A 159 63.25 -90.86 -14.16
C ASP A 159 62.30 -90.75 -12.95
N GLY A 160 61.24 -91.55 -12.95
CA GLY A 160 60.18 -91.54 -11.96
C GLY A 160 60.49 -92.35 -10.70
N ALA A 161 59.73 -92.07 -9.63
CA ALA A 161 59.11 -93.05 -8.73
C ALA A 161 58.48 -92.30 -7.53
N ALA A 162 57.23 -92.68 -7.26
CA ALA A 162 56.49 -92.66 -6.00
C ALA A 162 57.02 -91.83 -4.80
N GLY A 163 56.17 -90.91 -4.35
CA GLY A 163 55.75 -90.87 -2.95
C GLY A 163 56.41 -89.85 -2.01
N THR A 164 55.52 -89.14 -1.30
CA THR A 164 55.67 -88.48 0.00
C THR A 164 56.21 -87.04 0.05
N ASP A 165 55.26 -86.15 0.36
CA ASP A 165 55.32 -84.99 1.26
C ASP A 165 56.66 -84.25 1.41
N VAL A 166 56.70 -83.04 0.82
CA VAL A 166 57.57 -81.95 1.29
C VAL A 166 56.73 -80.67 1.30
N THR A 167 56.34 -80.23 2.49
CA THR A 167 55.82 -78.89 2.75
C THR A 167 56.98 -77.89 2.79
N THR A 168 56.97 -76.93 1.88
CA THR A 168 57.76 -75.70 1.97
C THR A 168 57.08 -74.70 2.93
N PRO A 169 57.82 -73.85 3.66
CA PRO A 169 57.26 -73.00 4.70
C PRO A 169 56.38 -71.91 4.11
N VAL A 170 55.12 -71.83 4.57
CA VAL A 170 54.19 -70.75 4.28
C VAL A 170 54.55 -69.55 5.15
N VAL A 171 54.79 -68.40 4.52
CA VAL A 171 54.89 -67.08 5.16
C VAL A 171 53.58 -66.85 5.94
N PRO A 172 53.61 -66.42 7.23
CA PRO A 172 52.38 -66.18 7.96
C PRO A 172 51.58 -65.07 7.28
N VAL A 173 50.41 -65.42 6.76
CA VAL A 173 49.37 -64.46 6.37
C VAL A 173 49.01 -63.66 7.60
N THR A 174 49.29 -62.35 7.58
CA THR A 174 48.86 -61.42 8.63
C THR A 174 47.33 -61.39 8.61
N PRO A 175 46.62 -61.60 9.74
CA PRO A 175 45.17 -61.58 9.71
C PRO A 175 44.67 -60.16 9.37
N ALA A 176 43.71 -60.09 8.45
CA ALA A 176 43.11 -58.84 7.99
C ALA A 176 42.40 -58.11 9.14
N PRO A 177 42.27 -56.76 9.08
CA PRO A 177 41.33 -56.05 9.93
C PRO A 177 39.90 -56.55 9.68
N THR A 178 39.01 -56.45 10.67
CA THR A 178 37.57 -56.71 10.49
C THR A 178 36.79 -55.41 10.62
N VAL A 179 35.83 -55.18 9.74
CA VAL A 179 34.92 -54.02 9.79
C VAL A 179 33.52 -54.52 10.14
N THR A 180 32.88 -53.89 11.12
CA THR A 180 31.50 -54.18 11.56
C THR A 180 30.76 -52.87 11.80
N MET A 181 29.43 -52.87 11.75
CA MET A 181 28.63 -51.69 12.08
C MET A 181 28.43 -51.55 13.59
N LEU A 182 28.48 -50.30 14.06
CA LEU A 182 27.92 -49.92 15.37
C LEU A 182 26.53 -49.31 15.19
N GLU A 183 26.40 -48.38 14.24
CA GLU A 183 25.12 -47.79 13.81
C GLU A 183 24.94 -48.16 12.33
N SER A 184 24.08 -49.15 12.09
CA SER A 184 23.91 -49.75 10.76
C SER A 184 22.95 -48.99 9.86
N GLU A 185 22.10 -48.14 10.43
CA GLU A 185 21.12 -47.33 9.71
C GLU A 185 21.08 -45.93 10.33
N ALA A 186 20.96 -44.91 9.49
CA ALA A 186 20.78 -43.51 9.89
C ALA A 186 19.78 -42.85 8.93
N LYS A 187 18.88 -42.00 9.44
CA LYS A 187 17.85 -41.32 8.63
C LYS A 187 18.39 -39.95 8.20
N GLU A 188 18.08 -39.55 6.97
CA GLU A 188 18.14 -38.15 6.60
C GLU A 188 17.15 -37.36 7.47
N THR A 189 17.64 -36.27 8.03
CA THR A 189 16.90 -35.44 8.97
C THR A 189 17.39 -34.01 8.86
N LYS A 190 16.48 -33.07 9.06
CA LYS A 190 16.76 -31.64 9.10
C LYS A 190 17.94 -31.34 10.01
N ALA A 191 18.85 -30.48 9.57
CA ALA A 191 20.07 -30.12 10.32
C ALA A 191 19.83 -29.65 11.77
N ALA A 192 18.63 -29.19 12.11
CA ALA A 192 18.23 -28.78 13.46
C ALA A 192 18.00 -29.96 14.44
N ALA A 193 17.76 -31.18 13.95
CA ALA A 193 17.60 -32.39 14.77
C ALA A 193 18.93 -32.92 15.35
N GLY A 194 20.06 -32.38 14.87
CA GLY A 194 21.40 -32.84 15.19
C GLY A 194 22.00 -33.66 14.03
N ASP A 195 23.32 -33.76 14.00
CA ASP A 195 24.00 -34.51 12.95
C ASP A 195 23.79 -36.02 13.14
N GLU A 196 23.22 -36.67 12.14
CA GLU A 196 23.10 -38.12 12.06
C GLU A 196 24.34 -38.76 11.43
N TYR A 197 24.70 -39.97 11.88
CA TYR A 197 25.93 -40.63 11.43
C TYR A 197 25.72 -42.12 11.19
N LEU A 198 26.40 -42.65 10.18
CA LEU A 198 26.72 -44.08 10.12
C LEU A 198 28.03 -44.33 10.86
N ILE A 199 28.04 -45.22 11.85
CA ILE A 199 29.24 -45.55 12.64
C ILE A 199 29.71 -46.97 12.38
N TYR A 200 30.96 -47.08 11.96
CA TYR A 200 31.69 -48.30 11.65
C TYR A 200 32.75 -48.57 12.71
N ASN A 201 32.85 -49.82 13.16
CA ASN A 201 33.93 -50.32 14.00
C ASN A 201 34.95 -51.07 13.16
N ILE A 202 36.20 -50.63 13.19
CA ILE A 202 37.36 -51.34 12.63
C ILE A 202 38.12 -51.98 13.78
N LYS A 203 38.18 -53.32 13.80
CA LYS A 203 38.98 -54.08 14.75
C LYS A 203 40.22 -54.64 14.07
N LEU A 204 41.38 -54.23 14.54
CA LEU A 204 42.67 -54.78 14.13
C LEU A 204 42.83 -56.20 14.69
N ALA A 205 43.49 -57.07 13.92
CA ALA A 205 43.76 -58.45 14.30
C ALA A 205 44.50 -58.58 15.65
N GLU A 206 45.33 -57.60 15.96
CA GLU A 206 46.06 -57.46 17.23
C GLU A 206 46.18 -55.98 17.60
N ALA A 207 46.36 -55.67 18.88
CA ALA A 207 46.52 -54.29 19.34
C ALA A 207 47.90 -53.73 18.91
N LYS A 208 47.93 -52.59 18.21
CA LYS A 208 49.14 -52.00 17.63
C LYS A 208 49.36 -50.55 18.08
N THR A 209 50.62 -50.19 18.34
CA THR A 209 51.05 -48.81 18.64
C THR A 209 51.34 -47.99 17.38
N THR A 210 51.65 -48.66 16.25
CA THR A 210 51.92 -48.01 14.96
C THR A 210 51.25 -48.78 13.81
N PHE A 211 50.49 -48.09 12.96
CA PHE A 211 49.86 -48.66 11.75
C PHE A 211 49.42 -47.55 10.78
N ASN A 212 49.14 -47.94 9.52
CA ASN A 212 48.50 -47.10 8.51
C ASN A 212 47.37 -47.91 7.86
N LEU A 213 46.18 -47.32 7.74
CA LEU A 213 45.03 -47.89 7.04
C LEU A 213 44.60 -46.92 5.95
N ASN A 214 44.29 -47.43 4.75
CA ASN A 214 43.52 -46.68 3.77
C ASN A 214 42.04 -46.99 3.98
N VAL A 215 41.22 -45.94 4.07
CA VAL A 215 39.80 -45.98 4.36
C VAL A 215 39.06 -45.19 3.29
N ALA A 216 38.02 -45.79 2.70
CA ALA A 216 37.18 -45.13 1.72
C ALA A 216 35.71 -45.55 1.89
N ALA A 217 34.80 -44.58 1.85
CA ALA A 217 33.36 -44.81 1.75
C ALA A 217 32.92 -44.71 0.29
N THR A 218 32.11 -45.66 -0.16
CA THR A 218 31.54 -45.68 -1.51
C THR A 218 30.03 -45.94 -1.44
N SER A 219 29.25 -45.08 -2.09
CA SER A 219 27.86 -45.31 -2.48
C SER A 219 27.64 -44.78 -3.90
N ASN A 220 26.43 -44.97 -4.44
CA ASN A 220 26.06 -44.45 -5.74
C ASN A 220 25.84 -42.91 -5.76
N ASN A 221 25.68 -42.26 -4.60
CA ASN A 221 25.32 -40.84 -4.44
C ASN A 221 26.28 -40.08 -3.50
N ALA A 222 27.58 -40.40 -3.54
CA ALA A 222 28.54 -39.78 -2.63
C ALA A 222 28.54 -38.25 -2.70
N GLY A 223 28.32 -37.57 -1.57
CA GLY A 223 28.37 -36.11 -1.45
C GLY A 223 27.03 -35.38 -1.53
N ASN A 224 25.93 -36.09 -1.79
CA ASN A 224 24.56 -35.58 -1.64
C ASN A 224 24.02 -36.07 -0.29
N ASP A 225 23.81 -37.38 -0.15
CA ASP A 225 23.21 -38.07 1.02
C ASP A 225 24.16 -38.15 2.24
N TYR A 226 25.47 -37.96 2.00
CA TYR A 226 26.47 -38.02 3.08
C TYR A 226 27.75 -37.26 2.80
N SER A 227 28.39 -36.83 3.88
CA SER A 227 29.64 -36.09 3.85
C SER A 227 30.82 -36.93 3.37
N ARG A 228 31.59 -36.38 2.42
CA ARG A 228 32.87 -36.96 1.98
C ARG A 228 33.97 -36.86 3.04
N ASN A 229 33.78 -36.03 4.06
CA ASN A 229 34.74 -35.81 5.14
C ASN A 229 34.48 -36.79 6.29
N LEU A 230 35.04 -37.99 6.15
CA LEU A 230 34.97 -39.02 7.19
C LEU A 230 35.75 -38.61 8.43
N GLU A 231 35.28 -39.06 9.59
CA GLU A 231 35.98 -38.86 10.86
C GLU A 231 36.25 -40.19 11.54
N TYR A 232 37.31 -40.26 12.33
CA TYR A 232 37.65 -41.45 13.08
C TYR A 232 37.97 -41.14 14.54
N SER A 233 37.83 -42.16 15.38
CA SER A 233 38.08 -42.11 16.82
C SER A 233 38.90 -43.31 17.29
N PHE A 234 39.85 -43.06 18.20
CA PHE A 234 40.64 -44.09 18.88
C PHE A 234 40.16 -44.40 20.30
N ASP A 235 39.24 -43.61 20.83
CA ASP A 235 38.79 -43.67 22.23
C ASP A 235 37.32 -44.07 22.38
N GLY A 236 36.77 -44.74 21.36
CA GLY A 236 35.39 -45.22 21.38
C GLY A 236 34.35 -44.11 21.17
N GLY A 237 34.70 -43.09 20.40
CA GLY A 237 33.78 -42.05 19.95
C GLY A 237 33.73 -40.84 20.85
N ASN A 238 34.61 -40.75 21.86
CA ASN A 238 34.68 -39.61 22.76
C ASN A 238 35.38 -38.41 22.08
N THR A 239 36.38 -38.67 21.23
CA THR A 239 37.03 -37.66 20.39
C THR A 239 37.10 -38.12 18.94
N TRP A 240 36.76 -37.21 18.02
CA TRP A 240 36.74 -37.45 16.57
C TRP A 240 37.80 -36.61 15.87
N GLN A 241 38.42 -37.21 14.85
CA GLN A 241 39.48 -36.61 14.05
C GLN A 241 39.13 -36.74 12.57
N PRO A 242 39.33 -35.70 11.75
CA PRO A 242 39.07 -35.80 10.33
C PRO A 242 40.07 -36.75 9.66
N LEU A 243 39.58 -37.51 8.70
CA LEU A 243 40.40 -38.37 7.86
C LEU A 243 41.20 -37.51 6.87
N VAL A 244 42.52 -37.70 6.82
CA VAL A 244 43.40 -36.97 5.90
C VAL A 244 43.88 -37.91 4.79
N ASP A 245 43.69 -37.52 3.53
CA ASP A 245 44.06 -38.30 2.33
C ASP A 245 43.53 -39.74 2.34
N GLY A 246 42.35 -39.98 2.93
CA GLY A 246 41.75 -41.31 3.04
C GLY A 246 42.53 -42.26 3.96
N LYS A 247 43.32 -41.73 4.91
CA LYS A 247 44.22 -42.54 5.75
C LYS A 247 44.00 -42.35 7.24
N ILE A 248 43.99 -43.46 7.96
CA ILE A 248 44.09 -43.48 9.43
C ILE A 248 45.50 -43.95 9.79
N SER A 249 46.27 -43.10 10.46
CA SER A 249 47.64 -43.42 10.89
C SER A 249 47.76 -43.25 12.39
N ALA A 250 48.37 -44.23 13.06
CA ALA A 250 48.68 -44.13 14.48
C ALA A 250 50.19 -44.26 14.71
N ASN A 251 50.71 -43.45 15.62
CA ASN A 251 52.04 -43.61 16.21
C ASN A 251 51.94 -43.18 17.69
N ARG A 252 51.54 -44.11 18.55
CA ARG A 252 51.10 -43.81 19.93
C ARG A 252 51.81 -44.72 20.95
N PRO A 253 51.98 -44.25 22.21
CA PRO A 253 52.58 -45.06 23.28
C PRO A 253 51.71 -46.26 23.72
N ALA A 254 50.39 -46.11 23.63
CA ALA A 254 49.43 -47.16 24.00
C ALA A 254 48.92 -47.90 22.75
N PRO A 255 48.83 -49.24 22.78
CA PRO A 255 48.36 -50.03 21.64
C PRO A 255 46.85 -49.85 21.44
N ILE A 256 46.42 -49.66 20.19
CA ILE A 256 45.02 -49.54 19.77
C ILE A 256 44.60 -50.81 19.04
N GLN A 257 43.41 -51.34 19.36
CA GLN A 257 42.82 -52.48 18.65
C GLN A 257 41.52 -52.12 17.95
N ASN A 258 40.70 -51.22 18.52
CA ASN A 258 39.41 -50.84 17.96
C ASN A 258 39.47 -49.36 17.56
N ILE A 259 38.96 -49.06 16.37
CA ILE A 259 38.88 -47.73 15.80
C ILE A 259 37.43 -47.55 15.36
N GLN A 260 36.84 -46.40 15.63
CA GLN A 260 35.54 -46.04 15.08
C GLN A 260 35.72 -45.08 13.91
N VAL A 261 34.91 -45.25 12.88
CA VAL A 261 34.82 -44.31 11.75
C VAL A 261 33.36 -43.92 11.62
N ARG A 262 33.07 -42.62 11.54
CA ARG A 262 31.72 -42.12 11.31
C ARG A 262 31.63 -41.39 9.98
N ILE A 263 30.46 -41.47 9.37
CA ILE A 263 30.10 -40.78 8.14
C ILE A 263 28.86 -39.95 8.45
N LYS A 264 28.95 -38.63 8.34
CA LYS A 264 27.81 -37.73 8.56
C LYS A 264 26.80 -37.90 7.42
N VAL A 265 25.54 -38.15 7.76
CA VAL A 265 24.41 -38.13 6.83
C VAL A 265 24.05 -36.67 6.53
N ILE A 266 23.65 -36.40 5.30
CA ILE A 266 23.26 -35.09 4.81
C ILE A 266 21.87 -35.25 4.21
N ASP A 267 20.93 -34.47 4.73
CA ASP A 267 19.61 -34.24 4.16
C ASP A 267 19.78 -33.40 2.88
N ASP A 268 19.42 -33.96 1.74
CA ASP A 268 19.44 -33.22 0.47
C ASP A 268 18.05 -32.67 0.12
N ASP A 269 17.91 -31.92 -0.97
CA ASP A 269 16.65 -31.19 -1.24
C ASP A 269 15.71 -32.07 -2.07
N GLY A 270 14.67 -32.62 -1.45
CA GLY A 270 13.71 -33.53 -2.09
C GLY A 270 12.91 -32.89 -3.23
N ARG A 271 12.89 -31.56 -3.32
CA ARG A 271 12.26 -30.86 -4.45
C ARG A 271 13.09 -31.01 -5.75
N ILE A 272 14.34 -31.47 -5.64
CA ILE A 272 15.21 -31.76 -6.77
C ILE A 272 14.92 -33.15 -7.33
N ASN A 273 14.64 -33.22 -8.63
CA ASN A 273 14.35 -34.49 -9.28
C ASN A 273 15.51 -35.48 -9.19
N GLY A 274 15.26 -36.60 -8.52
CA GLY A 274 16.23 -37.67 -8.30
C GLY A 274 16.50 -37.94 -6.82
N ASN A 275 16.16 -36.97 -5.95
CA ASN A 275 16.43 -36.99 -4.52
C ASN A 275 15.29 -37.59 -3.68
N GLN A 276 14.13 -37.85 -4.29
CA GLN A 276 13.05 -38.52 -3.58
C GLN A 276 13.11 -40.03 -3.79
N ASN A 277 12.77 -40.81 -2.75
CA ASN A 277 12.73 -42.26 -2.76
C ASN A 277 14.08 -42.91 -3.16
N GLU A 278 15.21 -42.42 -2.64
CA GLU A 278 16.54 -42.86 -3.08
C GLU A 278 17.00 -44.23 -2.56
N GLY A 279 17.59 -45.01 -3.47
CA GLY A 279 18.12 -46.32 -3.17
C GLY A 279 17.13 -47.46 -3.43
N VAL A 280 17.12 -48.46 -2.56
CA VAL A 280 16.30 -49.68 -2.74
C VAL A 280 15.16 -49.67 -1.74
N LYS A 281 13.92 -49.80 -2.23
CA LYS A 281 12.74 -49.99 -1.38
C LYS A 281 12.92 -51.21 -0.48
N ALA A 282 13.00 -50.97 0.82
CA ALA A 282 13.12 -51.97 1.87
C ALA A 282 11.76 -52.35 2.45
N GLU A 283 10.81 -51.41 2.53
CA GLU A 283 9.46 -51.62 3.07
C GLU A 283 8.41 -50.95 2.18
N ASP A 284 7.26 -51.59 2.00
CA ASP A 284 6.11 -51.04 1.26
C ASP A 284 5.09 -50.46 2.26
N ARG A 285 4.97 -49.13 2.26
CA ARG A 285 3.99 -48.39 3.09
C ARG A 285 2.72 -48.06 2.29
N GLY A 286 2.79 -48.03 0.95
CA GLY A 286 1.73 -47.54 0.08
C GLY A 286 0.71 -48.57 -0.41
N ALA A 287 0.87 -49.86 -0.13
CA ALA A 287 -0.07 -50.92 -0.50
C ALA A 287 -1.55 -50.60 -0.17
N ALA A 288 -1.80 -49.96 0.98
CA ALA A 288 -3.14 -49.57 1.43
C ALA A 288 -3.80 -48.50 0.55
N PHE A 289 -3.00 -47.69 -0.14
CA PHE A 289 -3.40 -46.56 -0.97
C PHE A 289 -3.24 -46.85 -2.47
N GLY A 290 -2.64 -47.99 -2.83
CA GLY A 290 -2.24 -48.29 -4.21
C GLY A 290 -1.12 -47.35 -4.69
N ALA A 291 -0.27 -46.94 -3.76
CA ALA A 291 0.92 -46.15 -4.02
C ALA A 291 2.12 -47.10 -4.01
N ASP A 292 2.45 -47.67 -5.17
CA ASP A 292 3.57 -48.62 -5.27
C ASP A 292 4.93 -47.93 -5.07
N ASP A 293 4.96 -46.60 -5.08
CA ASP A 293 6.10 -45.72 -4.87
C ASP A 293 6.34 -45.35 -3.41
N TYR A 294 5.34 -45.42 -2.53
CA TYR A 294 5.50 -45.01 -1.13
C TYR A 294 6.02 -46.15 -0.22
N GLY A 295 7.12 -45.91 0.51
CA GLY A 295 7.79 -46.93 1.29
C GLY A 295 9.08 -46.45 1.94
N VAL A 296 9.79 -47.33 2.65
CA VAL A 296 11.11 -46.98 3.22
C VAL A 296 12.17 -47.29 2.18
N TYR A 297 12.92 -46.28 1.74
CA TYR A 297 14.03 -46.44 0.81
C TYR A 297 15.37 -46.35 1.53
N LYS A 298 16.32 -47.20 1.11
CA LYS A 298 17.61 -47.36 1.77
C LYS A 298 18.74 -47.31 0.75
N ASN A 299 19.66 -46.35 0.91
CA ASN A 299 20.90 -46.26 0.15
C ASN A 299 22.08 -46.88 0.92
N GLY A 300 22.76 -47.83 0.31
CA GLY A 300 23.86 -48.56 0.95
C GLY A 300 25.20 -47.82 0.84
N VAL A 301 25.76 -47.37 1.97
CA VAL A 301 27.11 -46.80 2.05
C VAL A 301 28.08 -47.87 2.53
N THR A 302 29.08 -48.20 1.71
CA THR A 302 30.08 -49.23 2.06
C THR A 302 31.39 -48.59 2.49
N LEU A 303 31.82 -48.83 3.74
CA LEU A 303 33.16 -48.48 4.20
C LEU A 303 34.13 -49.62 3.88
N SER A 304 35.18 -49.30 3.15
CA SER A 304 36.26 -50.23 2.79
C SER A 304 37.57 -49.83 3.46
N VAL A 305 38.29 -50.82 4.00
CA VAL A 305 39.54 -50.62 4.76
C VAL A 305 40.62 -51.57 4.23
N THR A 306 41.81 -51.04 3.96
CA THR A 306 42.99 -51.83 3.56
C THR A 306 44.23 -51.43 4.35
N ASP A 307 45.08 -52.40 4.70
CA ASP A 307 46.31 -52.17 5.48
C ASP A 307 47.59 -52.03 4.63
N GLY A 308 47.44 -51.94 3.30
CA GLY A 308 48.55 -51.83 2.34
C GLY A 308 49.18 -53.17 1.90
N ASN A 309 48.82 -54.31 2.52
CA ASN A 309 49.31 -55.65 2.18
C ASN A 309 48.26 -56.54 1.47
N SER A 310 47.28 -55.91 0.80
CA SER A 310 46.18 -56.55 0.06
C SER A 310 45.11 -57.26 0.89
N ALA A 311 45.14 -57.15 2.22
CA ALA A 311 44.02 -57.55 3.07
C ALA A 311 42.97 -56.42 3.11
N SER A 312 41.76 -56.69 2.59
CA SER A 312 40.65 -55.74 2.56
C SER A 312 39.47 -56.24 3.40
N ALA A 313 38.87 -55.37 4.18
CA ALA A 313 37.60 -55.63 4.86
C ALA A 313 36.63 -54.48 4.62
N SER A 314 35.33 -54.79 4.62
CA SER A 314 34.28 -53.82 4.40
C SER A 314 33.01 -54.16 5.16
N ALA A 315 32.22 -53.13 5.46
CA ALA A 315 30.85 -53.27 5.93
C ALA A 315 30.00 -52.20 5.25
N THR A 316 28.69 -52.45 5.14
CA THR A 316 27.72 -51.55 4.51
C THR A 316 26.71 -51.13 5.56
N GLY A 317 26.57 -49.82 5.77
CA GLY A 317 25.44 -49.21 6.47
C GLY A 317 24.43 -48.66 5.47
N ASN A 318 23.21 -48.35 5.92
CA ASN A 318 22.15 -47.82 5.09
C ASN A 318 21.76 -46.42 5.53
N ILE A 319 21.67 -45.49 4.59
CA ILE A 319 21.00 -44.21 4.79
C ILE A 319 19.53 -44.40 4.41
N ILE A 320 18.63 -43.97 5.29
CA ILE A 320 17.18 -43.98 5.03
C ILE A 320 16.82 -42.62 4.48
N ASP A 321 16.34 -42.63 3.25
CA ASP A 321 15.78 -41.50 2.53
C ASP A 321 14.50 -41.03 3.24
N ASN A 322 14.38 -39.72 3.43
CA ASN A 322 13.25 -39.08 4.10
C ASN A 322 12.28 -38.41 3.11
N ASP A 323 12.69 -38.16 1.87
CA ASP A 323 11.86 -37.48 0.87
C ASP A 323 11.01 -38.47 0.06
N ASP A 324 9.72 -38.53 0.38
CA ASP A 324 8.80 -39.51 -0.17
C ASP A 324 8.11 -39.04 -1.48
N ILE A 325 7.87 -40.01 -2.38
CA ILE A 325 6.82 -39.90 -3.42
C ILE A 325 5.70 -40.89 -3.11
N LEU A 326 4.48 -40.36 -3.02
CA LEU A 326 3.26 -41.14 -2.85
C LEU A 326 2.25 -40.85 -3.97
N THR A 327 2.07 -41.79 -4.89
CA THR A 327 1.03 -41.72 -5.93
C THR A 327 -0.16 -42.64 -5.60
N ALA A 328 -1.18 -42.09 -4.95
CA ALA A 328 -2.39 -42.83 -4.58
C ALA A 328 -3.26 -43.18 -5.80
N ASN A 329 -3.11 -44.41 -6.31
CA ASN A 329 -3.91 -44.94 -7.42
C ASN A 329 -5.22 -45.63 -6.97
N LYS A 330 -5.53 -45.69 -5.68
CA LYS A 330 -6.86 -46.12 -5.20
C LYS A 330 -7.67 -44.90 -4.76
N PHE A 331 -8.99 -45.05 -4.76
CA PHE A 331 -9.86 -44.13 -4.05
C PHE A 331 -9.59 -44.26 -2.54
N LEU A 332 -9.32 -43.15 -1.88
CA LEU A 332 -9.04 -43.11 -0.44
C LEU A 332 -10.38 -42.97 0.31
N ASP A 333 -10.75 -43.95 1.12
CA ASP A 333 -11.96 -43.89 1.97
C ASP A 333 -11.60 -44.27 3.40
N GLY A 334 -11.75 -43.33 4.33
CA GLY A 334 -11.35 -43.53 5.73
C GLY A 334 -9.84 -43.76 5.89
N LYS A 335 -9.01 -43.19 5.03
CA LYS A 335 -7.56 -43.40 5.02
C LYS A 335 -6.82 -42.27 5.73
N HIS A 336 -5.67 -42.61 6.28
CA HIS A 336 -4.73 -41.67 6.87
C HIS A 336 -3.38 -41.86 6.18
N ILE A 337 -2.92 -40.82 5.51
CA ILE A 337 -1.58 -40.70 4.92
C ILE A 337 -0.81 -39.70 5.78
N ASN A 338 0.45 -40.01 6.09
CA ASN A 338 1.41 -39.14 6.77
C ASN A 338 2.80 -39.52 6.24
N THR A 339 3.48 -38.60 5.54
CA THR A 339 4.81 -38.84 4.94
C THR A 339 5.99 -38.50 5.87
N GLU A 340 5.69 -37.96 7.05
CA GLU A 340 6.61 -37.70 8.17
C GLU A 340 7.52 -36.48 7.95
N ASP A 341 8.84 -36.64 7.95
CA ASP A 341 9.79 -35.54 7.72
C ASP A 341 10.39 -35.77 6.34
N GLY A 342 10.49 -34.73 5.52
CA GLY A 342 11.03 -34.79 4.15
C GLY A 342 10.35 -33.77 3.23
N GLU A 343 10.96 -33.39 2.12
CA GLU A 343 10.26 -32.66 1.06
C GLU A 343 9.48 -33.64 0.16
N ASP A 344 8.23 -33.87 0.53
CA ASP A 344 7.41 -34.95 0.03
C ASP A 344 6.53 -34.53 -1.15
N THR A 345 6.21 -35.49 -2.03
CA THR A 345 5.24 -35.31 -3.11
C THR A 345 4.10 -36.31 -3.00
N ILE A 346 2.90 -35.81 -2.70
CA ILE A 346 1.66 -36.60 -2.61
C ILE A 346 0.79 -36.33 -3.84
N THR A 347 0.42 -37.36 -4.59
CA THR A 347 -0.50 -37.27 -5.74
C THR A 347 -1.75 -38.14 -5.54
N ILE A 348 -2.94 -37.57 -5.69
CA ILE A 348 -4.23 -38.24 -5.54
C ILE A 348 -4.88 -38.42 -6.92
N ASN A 349 -4.90 -39.66 -7.44
CA ASN A 349 -5.38 -39.93 -8.80
C ASN A 349 -6.88 -40.23 -8.91
N ASN A 350 -7.48 -40.81 -7.88
CA ASN A 350 -8.86 -41.30 -7.96
C ASN A 350 -9.83 -40.61 -6.98
N GLY A 351 -9.34 -39.73 -6.11
CA GLY A 351 -10.14 -39.00 -5.13
C GLY A 351 -10.06 -39.58 -3.71
N ALA A 352 -10.68 -38.86 -2.78
CA ALA A 352 -10.67 -39.16 -1.36
C ALA A 352 -12.00 -38.83 -0.69
N ARG A 353 -12.36 -39.60 0.34
CA ARG A 353 -13.47 -39.35 1.24
C ARG A 353 -13.13 -39.69 2.68
N ASN A 354 -13.61 -38.91 3.64
CA ASN A 354 -13.46 -39.18 5.08
C ASN A 354 -12.00 -39.48 5.46
N SER A 355 -11.05 -38.86 4.76
CA SER A 355 -9.64 -39.20 4.85
C SER A 355 -8.83 -38.03 5.41
N THR A 356 -7.62 -38.32 5.85
CA THR A 356 -6.62 -37.34 6.24
C THR A 356 -5.37 -37.59 5.39
N ILE A 357 -4.89 -36.53 4.75
CA ILE A 357 -3.64 -36.51 4.00
C ILE A 357 -2.77 -35.47 4.67
N ASP A 358 -1.67 -35.91 5.24
CA ASP A 358 -0.71 -35.15 6.04
C ASP A 358 0.65 -35.28 5.35
N ALA A 359 1.27 -34.17 4.94
CA ALA A 359 2.57 -34.20 4.28
C ALA A 359 3.73 -34.09 5.29
N GLY A 360 3.52 -33.37 6.39
CA GLY A 360 4.34 -33.52 7.59
C GLY A 360 5.29 -32.34 7.79
N THR A 361 6.60 -32.53 7.66
CA THR A 361 7.56 -31.44 7.87
C THR A 361 8.54 -31.30 6.71
N ASN A 362 8.97 -30.05 6.48
CA ASN A 362 9.65 -29.52 5.31
C ASN A 362 8.72 -29.20 4.12
N SER A 363 9.28 -28.63 3.05
CA SER A 363 8.51 -28.07 1.93
C SER A 363 7.90 -29.15 1.04
N ASP A 364 6.60 -29.34 1.18
CA ASP A 364 5.85 -30.42 0.56
C ASP A 364 5.04 -30.01 -0.67
N LYS A 365 4.63 -31.02 -1.44
CA LYS A 365 3.77 -30.85 -2.60
C LYS A 365 2.61 -31.83 -2.63
N ILE A 366 1.39 -31.31 -2.56
CA ILE A 366 0.15 -32.10 -2.65
C ILE A 366 -0.58 -31.79 -3.96
N ILE A 367 -0.88 -32.83 -4.75
CA ILE A 367 -1.49 -32.72 -6.08
C ILE A 367 -2.79 -33.52 -6.13
N MET A 368 -3.91 -32.83 -6.34
CA MET A 368 -5.19 -33.44 -6.68
C MET A 368 -5.33 -33.48 -8.21
N ASN A 369 -5.31 -34.68 -8.79
CA ASN A 369 -5.32 -34.82 -10.24
C ASN A 369 -6.69 -34.53 -10.86
N ASN A 370 -6.69 -34.40 -12.20
CA ASN A 370 -7.86 -33.98 -12.95
C ASN A 370 -9.10 -34.83 -12.65
N ASP A 371 -10.26 -34.18 -12.64
CA ASP A 371 -11.58 -34.82 -12.49
C ASP A 371 -11.74 -35.69 -11.22
N THR A 372 -10.92 -35.48 -10.20
CA THR A 372 -11.03 -36.18 -8.92
C THR A 372 -12.06 -35.53 -7.99
N THR A 373 -12.57 -36.28 -7.03
CA THR A 373 -13.47 -35.76 -5.99
C THR A 373 -12.84 -35.98 -4.62
N ILE A 374 -12.74 -34.90 -3.84
CA ILE A 374 -12.26 -34.86 -2.47
C ILE A 374 -13.43 -34.40 -1.60
N GLU A 375 -13.90 -35.26 -0.71
CA GLU A 375 -15.12 -35.03 0.07
C GLU A 375 -14.90 -35.33 1.55
N GLN A 376 -15.29 -34.43 2.47
CA GLN A 376 -15.12 -34.66 3.91
C GLN A 376 -13.70 -35.09 4.30
N THR A 377 -12.70 -34.48 3.64
CA THR A 377 -11.29 -34.88 3.75
C THR A 377 -10.49 -33.70 4.28
N ASN A 378 -9.53 -33.99 5.15
CA ASN A 378 -8.58 -33.00 5.65
C ASN A 378 -7.26 -33.17 4.88
N ILE A 379 -6.81 -32.08 4.26
CA ILE A 379 -5.48 -31.95 3.67
C ILE A 379 -4.67 -31.08 4.62
N ILE A 380 -3.51 -31.58 5.08
CA ILE A 380 -2.58 -30.91 5.99
C ILE A 380 -1.24 -30.92 5.25
N ALA A 381 -0.68 -29.75 4.93
CA ALA A 381 0.64 -29.70 4.32
C ALA A 381 1.72 -29.80 5.43
N GLY A 382 1.72 -28.88 6.40
CA GLY A 382 2.45 -29.08 7.65
C GLY A 382 3.42 -27.95 7.94
N GLU A 383 4.68 -28.25 8.25
CA GLU A 383 5.71 -27.21 8.40
C GLU A 383 6.54 -27.12 7.12
N GLY A 384 6.74 -25.95 6.54
CA GLY A 384 7.52 -25.79 5.31
C GLY A 384 6.87 -24.79 4.38
N ASP A 385 7.58 -24.37 3.33
CA ASP A 385 6.95 -23.62 2.25
C ASP A 385 6.27 -24.62 1.30
N ASP A 386 4.97 -24.86 1.49
CA ASP A 386 4.27 -25.96 0.86
C ASP A 386 3.50 -25.56 -0.41
N ARG A 387 3.16 -26.55 -1.23
CA ARG A 387 2.38 -26.35 -2.45
C ARG A 387 1.22 -27.32 -2.58
N ILE A 388 0.01 -26.78 -2.69
CA ILE A 388 -1.21 -27.57 -2.91
C ILE A 388 -1.83 -27.21 -4.27
N ASP A 389 -1.98 -28.18 -5.16
CA ASP A 389 -2.51 -28.01 -6.51
C ASP A 389 -3.83 -28.78 -6.71
N MET A 390 -4.94 -28.06 -6.92
CA MET A 390 -6.20 -28.60 -7.42
C MET A 390 -6.26 -28.47 -8.94
N ASN A 391 -6.04 -29.56 -9.66
CA ASN A 391 -6.05 -29.56 -11.12
C ASN A 391 -7.48 -29.50 -11.72
N ASN A 392 -7.56 -29.47 -13.05
CA ASN A 392 -8.80 -29.24 -13.77
C ASN A 392 -9.88 -30.27 -13.45
N GLY A 393 -11.10 -29.81 -13.15
CA GLY A 393 -12.25 -30.66 -12.87
C GLY A 393 -12.29 -31.26 -11.46
N VAL A 394 -11.28 -31.00 -10.61
CA VAL A 394 -11.30 -31.38 -9.19
C VAL A 394 -12.55 -30.83 -8.50
N LYS A 395 -13.21 -31.65 -7.71
CA LYS A 395 -14.31 -31.25 -6.81
C LYS A 395 -13.87 -31.41 -5.37
N PHE A 396 -13.60 -30.30 -4.70
CA PHE A 396 -13.23 -30.23 -3.30
C PHE A 396 -14.44 -29.78 -2.48
N GLU A 397 -15.07 -30.71 -1.76
CA GLU A 397 -16.39 -30.50 -1.17
C GLU A 397 -16.43 -30.86 0.32
N ASN A 398 -17.01 -30.00 1.15
CA ASN A 398 -17.14 -30.23 2.60
C ASN A 398 -15.80 -30.63 3.26
N SER A 399 -14.69 -30.08 2.76
CA SER A 399 -13.33 -30.52 3.08
C SER A 399 -12.52 -29.35 3.61
N THR A 400 -11.37 -29.64 4.19
CA THR A 400 -10.49 -28.63 4.78
C THR A 400 -9.09 -28.74 4.20
N ILE A 401 -8.49 -27.60 3.89
CA ILE A 401 -7.05 -27.46 3.70
C ILE A 401 -6.49 -26.72 4.92
N ASP A 402 -5.46 -27.28 5.52
CA ASP A 402 -4.60 -26.66 6.53
C ASP A 402 -3.21 -26.57 5.89
N ALA A 403 -2.77 -25.37 5.52
CA ALA A 403 -1.49 -25.18 4.85
C ALA A 403 -0.34 -25.35 5.86
N GLY A 404 -0.39 -24.59 6.97
CA GLY A 404 0.36 -24.92 8.18
C GLY A 404 1.34 -23.82 8.56
N VAL A 405 2.63 -24.11 8.64
CA VAL A 405 3.65 -23.12 9.02
C VAL A 405 4.62 -22.94 7.88
N GLY A 406 4.65 -21.78 7.25
CA GLY A 406 5.59 -21.44 6.18
C GLY A 406 4.97 -20.57 5.11
N GLY A 407 5.69 -20.32 4.02
CA GLY A 407 5.19 -19.56 2.89
C GLY A 407 4.44 -20.45 1.90
N ASP A 408 3.18 -20.75 2.17
CA ASP A 408 2.44 -21.77 1.43
C ASP A 408 1.79 -21.25 0.16
N THR A 409 1.60 -22.13 -0.82
CA THR A 409 0.91 -21.82 -2.07
C THR A 409 -0.21 -22.80 -2.36
N ILE A 410 -1.45 -22.31 -2.38
CA ILE A 410 -2.64 -23.07 -2.76
C ILE A 410 -3.13 -22.62 -4.14
N ASN A 411 -3.32 -23.55 -5.08
CA ASN A 411 -3.81 -23.25 -6.44
C ASN A 411 -5.13 -23.99 -6.73
N VAL A 412 -6.19 -23.23 -7.00
CA VAL A 412 -7.46 -23.70 -7.57
C VAL A 412 -7.44 -23.45 -9.07
N ASN A 413 -7.02 -24.46 -9.85
CA ASN A 413 -6.83 -24.30 -11.30
C ASN A 413 -8.14 -24.35 -12.10
N ALA A 414 -8.02 -24.06 -13.39
CA ALA A 414 -9.15 -23.91 -14.29
C ALA A 414 -10.09 -25.11 -14.23
N GLY A 415 -11.39 -24.87 -13.99
CA GLY A 415 -12.41 -25.92 -13.89
C GLY A 415 -12.47 -26.67 -12.56
N ALA A 416 -11.51 -26.48 -11.65
CA ALA A 416 -11.61 -26.97 -10.28
C ALA A 416 -12.73 -26.24 -9.51
N LYS A 417 -13.37 -26.94 -8.57
CA LYS A 417 -14.51 -26.46 -7.80
C LYS A 417 -14.29 -26.71 -6.31
N VAL A 418 -14.26 -25.65 -5.53
CA VAL A 418 -14.24 -25.66 -4.06
C VAL A 418 -15.63 -25.29 -3.56
N ARG A 419 -16.24 -26.14 -2.73
CA ARG A 419 -17.62 -25.96 -2.25
C ARG A 419 -17.76 -26.33 -0.79
N ASN A 420 -18.43 -25.50 0.01
CA ASN A 420 -18.67 -25.75 1.44
C ASN A 420 -17.39 -26.12 2.19
N SER A 421 -16.26 -25.54 1.82
CA SER A 421 -14.95 -25.96 2.29
C SER A 421 -14.21 -24.78 2.92
N THR A 422 -13.18 -25.09 3.70
CA THR A 422 -12.34 -24.06 4.32
C THR A 422 -10.88 -24.28 3.90
N ILE A 423 -10.22 -23.18 3.54
CA ILE A 423 -8.78 -23.14 3.31
C ILE A 423 -8.19 -22.29 4.44
N TYR A 424 -7.35 -22.88 5.30
CA TYR A 424 -6.59 -22.17 6.32
C TYR A 424 -5.16 -22.00 5.83
N THR A 425 -4.72 -20.75 5.65
CA THR A 425 -3.33 -20.41 5.30
C THR A 425 -2.39 -20.55 6.50
N LYS A 426 -2.88 -20.17 7.69
CA LYS A 426 -2.23 -20.35 9.01
C LYS A 426 -1.06 -19.40 9.26
N GLU A 427 0.13 -19.89 9.58
CA GLU A 427 1.25 -19.04 10.00
C GLU A 427 2.25 -18.92 8.87
N GLY A 428 2.46 -17.71 8.36
CA GLY A 428 3.46 -17.47 7.35
C GLY A 428 2.98 -16.49 6.30
N SER A 429 3.62 -16.48 5.13
CA SER A 429 3.29 -15.53 4.06
C SER A 429 2.73 -16.29 2.89
N ASP A 430 1.43 -16.51 2.94
CA ASP A 430 0.77 -17.51 2.13
C ASP A 430 0.17 -16.91 0.86
N THR A 431 -0.02 -17.75 -0.14
CA THR A 431 -0.62 -17.36 -1.41
C THR A 431 -1.70 -18.34 -1.83
N THR A 432 -2.95 -17.87 -1.90
CA THR A 432 -4.06 -18.61 -2.49
C THR A 432 -4.39 -18.05 -3.87
N ASN A 433 -4.20 -18.86 -4.93
CA ASN A 433 -4.50 -18.49 -6.32
C ASN A 433 -5.74 -19.24 -6.84
N ILE A 434 -6.72 -18.50 -7.33
CA ILE A 434 -7.85 -19.02 -8.09
C ILE A 434 -7.64 -18.69 -9.57
N ASN A 435 -7.35 -19.70 -10.38
CA ASN A 435 -6.87 -19.61 -11.77
C ASN A 435 -7.87 -20.19 -12.77
N GLY A 436 -9.03 -19.55 -12.95
CA GLY A 436 -10.15 -20.08 -13.74
C GLY A 436 -11.00 -21.11 -12.99
N GLY A 437 -10.77 -21.25 -11.67
CA GLY A 437 -11.51 -22.12 -10.78
C GLY A 437 -12.78 -21.47 -10.23
N THR A 438 -13.61 -22.26 -9.55
CA THR A 438 -14.82 -21.78 -8.86
C THR A 438 -14.73 -22.08 -7.37
N VAL A 439 -14.97 -21.06 -6.54
CA VAL A 439 -15.10 -21.20 -5.08
C VAL A 439 -16.50 -20.77 -4.68
N THR A 440 -17.23 -21.64 -3.98
CA THR A 440 -18.65 -21.42 -3.64
C THR A 440 -18.94 -21.76 -2.19
N SER A 441 -19.67 -20.90 -1.48
CA SER A 441 -20.12 -21.16 -0.09
C SER A 441 -18.98 -21.63 0.83
N SER A 442 -17.80 -21.02 0.68
CA SER A 442 -16.54 -21.48 1.28
C SER A 442 -15.83 -20.33 2.01
N GLU A 443 -14.84 -20.67 2.82
CA GLU A 443 -14.01 -19.69 3.53
C GLU A 443 -12.54 -19.86 3.11
N ILE A 444 -11.88 -18.73 2.85
CA ILE A 444 -10.42 -18.61 2.78
C ILE A 444 -10.01 -17.82 4.02
N ASN A 445 -9.34 -18.48 4.95
CA ASN A 445 -8.96 -17.92 6.24
C ASN A 445 -7.47 -17.58 6.20
N LEU A 446 -7.14 -16.29 6.39
CA LEU A 446 -5.79 -15.72 6.31
C LEU A 446 -4.94 -15.98 7.57
N GLY A 447 -5.35 -16.93 8.42
CA GLY A 447 -4.53 -17.39 9.53
C GLY A 447 -4.32 -16.40 10.68
N ASN A 448 -3.31 -16.69 11.51
CA ASN A 448 -2.92 -15.91 12.69
C ASN A 448 -1.51 -15.38 12.47
N ASN A 449 -1.37 -14.44 11.54
CA ASN A 449 -0.07 -13.92 11.15
C ASN A 449 0.49 -12.91 12.15
N THR A 450 1.82 -12.87 12.28
CA THR A 450 2.53 -11.76 12.93
C THR A 450 2.59 -10.57 11.96
N ALA A 451 2.85 -9.36 12.48
CA ALA A 451 2.77 -8.14 11.68
C ALA A 451 3.78 -8.03 10.50
N ASP A 452 4.80 -8.90 10.46
CA ASP A 452 5.79 -9.00 9.38
C ASP A 452 5.41 -9.98 8.26
N LYS A 453 4.34 -10.75 8.46
CA LYS A 453 3.87 -11.75 7.51
C LYS A 453 2.72 -11.19 6.68
N ARG A 454 2.55 -11.70 5.46
CA ARG A 454 1.58 -11.18 4.51
C ARG A 454 0.98 -12.30 3.68
N ASP A 455 -0.33 -12.39 3.70
CA ASP A 455 -1.10 -13.30 2.87
C ASP A 455 -1.60 -12.64 1.59
N VAL A 456 -1.73 -13.44 0.55
CA VAL A 456 -2.21 -13.02 -0.76
C VAL A 456 -3.32 -13.92 -1.25
N VAL A 457 -4.47 -13.34 -1.58
CA VAL A 457 -5.52 -14.04 -2.32
C VAL A 457 -5.64 -13.45 -3.72
N ASN A 458 -5.33 -14.25 -4.73
CA ASN A 458 -5.44 -13.88 -6.14
C ASN A 458 -6.65 -14.55 -6.80
N VAL A 459 -7.65 -13.77 -7.18
CA VAL A 459 -8.76 -14.21 -8.02
C VAL A 459 -8.49 -13.76 -9.46
N ASN A 460 -7.89 -14.65 -10.23
CA ASN A 460 -7.44 -14.36 -11.59
C ASN A 460 -8.59 -14.45 -12.63
N SER A 461 -8.30 -14.06 -13.88
CA SER A 461 -9.27 -14.05 -14.97
C SER A 461 -9.95 -15.40 -15.18
N GLY A 462 -11.27 -15.39 -15.43
CA GLY A 462 -12.08 -16.59 -15.62
C GLY A 462 -12.47 -17.30 -14.32
N SER A 463 -12.00 -16.83 -13.16
CA SER A 463 -12.38 -17.37 -11.86
C SER A 463 -13.74 -16.85 -11.40
N THR A 464 -14.41 -17.63 -10.56
CA THR A 464 -15.67 -17.22 -9.93
C THR A 464 -15.65 -17.49 -8.44
N LEU A 465 -15.94 -16.47 -7.64
CA LEU A 465 -16.27 -16.60 -6.22
C LEU A 465 -17.77 -16.36 -6.04
N THR A 466 -18.43 -17.20 -5.26
CA THR A 466 -19.84 -17.01 -4.91
C THR A 466 -20.06 -17.37 -3.46
N ASP A 467 -20.75 -16.52 -2.69
CA ASP A 467 -21.04 -16.80 -1.27
C ASP A 467 -19.79 -17.16 -0.47
N THR A 468 -18.66 -16.56 -0.82
CA THR A 468 -17.34 -16.90 -0.28
C THR A 468 -16.87 -15.81 0.64
N VAL A 469 -16.32 -16.19 1.79
CA VAL A 469 -15.72 -15.25 2.75
C VAL A 469 -14.21 -15.38 2.68
N ILE A 470 -13.52 -14.25 2.57
CA ILE A 470 -12.10 -14.14 2.85
C ILE A 470 -11.98 -13.50 4.23
N ASN A 471 -11.36 -14.21 5.17
CA ASN A 471 -11.42 -13.89 6.60
C ASN A 471 -10.01 -13.82 7.22
N GLY A 472 -9.56 -12.60 7.47
CA GLY A 472 -8.35 -12.26 8.19
C GLY A 472 -8.62 -11.64 9.56
N LYS A 473 -9.78 -11.91 10.20
CA LYS A 473 -10.13 -11.32 11.50
C LYS A 473 -9.03 -11.43 12.58
N ASN A 474 -8.17 -12.45 12.51
CA ASN A 474 -7.05 -12.65 13.45
C ASN A 474 -5.68 -12.46 12.79
N ALA A 475 -5.64 -12.08 11.52
CA ALA A 475 -4.42 -11.73 10.82
C ALA A 475 -3.96 -10.34 11.30
N LEU A 476 -2.66 -10.22 11.56
CA LEU A 476 -2.00 -8.96 11.94
C LEU A 476 -1.08 -8.43 10.84
N GLY A 477 -0.97 -9.21 9.75
CA GLY A 477 -0.08 -8.99 8.62
C GLY A 477 -0.63 -7.95 7.65
N ASN A 478 0.22 -7.47 6.73
CA ASN A 478 -0.22 -6.53 5.69
C ASN A 478 -0.78 -7.30 4.49
N ASP A 479 -2.01 -7.76 4.56
CA ASP A 479 -2.57 -8.74 3.63
C ASP A 479 -3.06 -8.10 2.31
N GLU A 480 -3.06 -8.88 1.23
CA GLU A 480 -3.47 -8.40 -0.09
C GLU A 480 -4.50 -9.29 -0.78
N ILE A 481 -5.66 -8.70 -1.10
CA ILE A 481 -6.74 -9.37 -1.82
C ILE A 481 -6.89 -8.79 -3.21
N ASN A 482 -6.75 -9.63 -4.24
CA ASN A 482 -6.76 -9.23 -5.64
C ASN A 482 -7.94 -9.86 -6.41
N LEU A 483 -8.97 -9.08 -6.67
CA LEU A 483 -10.06 -9.42 -7.58
C LEU A 483 -9.74 -8.88 -8.98
N LYS A 484 -9.06 -9.69 -9.80
CA LYS A 484 -8.45 -9.21 -11.06
C LYS A 484 -9.44 -9.15 -12.22
N ALA A 485 -9.11 -8.35 -13.23
CA ALA A 485 -9.89 -8.20 -14.45
C ALA A 485 -10.29 -9.54 -15.08
N GLY A 486 -11.58 -9.67 -15.41
CA GLY A 486 -12.18 -10.88 -15.94
C GLY A 486 -12.52 -11.96 -14.91
N SER A 487 -12.28 -11.72 -13.61
CA SER A 487 -12.91 -12.49 -12.53
C SER A 487 -14.34 -12.00 -12.26
N VAL A 488 -15.16 -12.88 -11.67
CA VAL A 488 -16.52 -12.55 -11.21
C VAL A 488 -16.66 -12.97 -9.76
N SER A 489 -16.98 -12.02 -8.89
CA SER A 489 -17.30 -12.24 -7.49
C SER A 489 -18.77 -11.92 -7.24
N HIS A 490 -19.46 -12.83 -6.56
CA HIS A 490 -20.88 -12.69 -6.26
C HIS A 490 -21.14 -12.93 -4.79
N ASN A 491 -21.74 -11.96 -4.09
CA ASN A 491 -22.05 -12.06 -2.67
C ASN A 491 -20.85 -12.51 -1.80
N ILE A 492 -19.69 -11.86 -1.97
CA ILE A 492 -18.47 -12.19 -1.23
C ILE A 492 -18.30 -11.29 0.00
N GLY A 493 -17.81 -11.84 1.10
CA GLY A 493 -17.33 -11.06 2.25
C GLY A 493 -15.81 -11.00 2.26
N ILE A 494 -15.24 -9.85 2.57
CA ILE A 494 -13.79 -9.69 2.74
C ILE A 494 -13.55 -8.98 4.07
N ASN A 495 -12.72 -9.57 4.92
CA ASN A 495 -12.16 -8.92 6.10
C ASN A 495 -10.66 -9.22 6.07
N THR A 496 -9.79 -8.22 5.98
CA THR A 496 -8.33 -8.45 5.95
C THR A 496 -7.71 -8.45 7.33
N GLY A 497 -8.24 -7.70 8.31
CA GLY A 497 -7.91 -7.88 9.71
C GLY A 497 -7.26 -6.64 10.33
N ALA A 498 -6.11 -6.82 10.95
CA ALA A 498 -5.25 -5.71 11.35
C ALA A 498 -4.01 -5.75 10.48
N GLY A 499 -3.49 -4.60 10.10
CA GLY A 499 -2.40 -4.53 9.14
C GLY A 499 -2.55 -3.31 8.25
N ASN A 500 -1.54 -2.99 7.47
CA ASN A 500 -1.73 -2.06 6.36
C ASN A 500 -2.16 -2.88 5.15
N ASP A 501 -3.45 -3.16 5.05
CA ASP A 501 -4.00 -4.10 4.11
C ASP A 501 -4.31 -3.46 2.76
N THR A 502 -4.37 -4.29 1.71
CA THR A 502 -4.69 -3.82 0.36
C THR A 502 -5.73 -4.70 -0.31
N ILE A 503 -6.81 -4.08 -0.79
CA ILE A 503 -7.82 -4.74 -1.62
C ILE A 503 -7.81 -4.12 -3.02
N ASN A 504 -7.44 -4.90 -4.04
CA ASN A 504 -7.42 -4.48 -5.43
C ASN A 504 -8.57 -5.12 -6.22
N MET A 505 -9.42 -4.29 -6.82
CA MET A 505 -10.63 -4.68 -7.54
C MET A 505 -10.61 -4.13 -8.97
N SER A 506 -10.27 -4.99 -9.93
CA SER A 506 -10.41 -4.73 -11.38
C SER A 506 -11.37 -5.71 -12.08
N GLY A 507 -11.85 -6.72 -11.35
CA GLY A 507 -12.88 -7.66 -11.77
C GLY A 507 -14.30 -7.10 -11.61
N LYS A 508 -15.28 -8.00 -11.75
CA LYS A 508 -16.69 -7.69 -11.50
C LYS A 508 -17.13 -8.18 -10.12
N LEU A 509 -17.75 -7.31 -9.33
CA LEU A 509 -18.39 -7.64 -8.05
C LEU A 509 -19.89 -7.36 -8.13
N MET A 510 -20.71 -8.38 -7.89
CA MET A 510 -22.17 -8.27 -7.88
C MET A 510 -22.74 -8.71 -6.54
N VAL A 511 -23.66 -7.93 -5.99
CA VAL A 511 -24.42 -8.28 -4.78
C VAL A 511 -25.91 -8.18 -5.08
N ASP A 512 -26.65 -9.27 -4.83
CA ASP A 512 -28.09 -9.35 -5.09
C ASP A 512 -28.94 -9.87 -3.93
N ARG A 513 -28.32 -10.25 -2.80
CA ARG A 513 -29.04 -10.72 -1.62
C ARG A 513 -29.29 -9.61 -0.60
N ASP A 514 -30.47 -9.67 0.01
CA ASP A 514 -30.79 -9.01 1.28
C ASP A 514 -30.11 -9.76 2.43
N THR A 515 -28.77 -9.76 2.46
CA THR A 515 -28.01 -10.24 3.62
C THR A 515 -27.30 -9.05 4.22
N ASP A 516 -27.51 -8.82 5.52
CA ASP A 516 -26.94 -7.71 6.30
C ASP A 516 -25.38 -7.74 6.40
N ASP A 517 -24.71 -8.66 5.70
CA ASP A 517 -23.32 -9.07 5.99
C ASP A 517 -22.39 -9.14 4.75
N ILE A 518 -22.71 -8.49 3.62
CA ILE A 518 -21.73 -8.38 2.51
C ILE A 518 -20.89 -7.13 2.70
N LEU A 519 -19.73 -7.38 3.29
CA LEU A 519 -18.90 -6.37 3.90
C LEU A 519 -17.47 -6.54 3.43
N ILE A 520 -16.94 -5.50 2.82
CA ILE A 520 -15.52 -5.36 2.52
C ILE A 520 -14.93 -4.53 3.65
N LYS A 521 -14.08 -5.17 4.45
CA LYS A 521 -13.43 -4.61 5.63
C LYS A 521 -11.93 -4.73 5.52
N THR A 522 -11.24 -3.62 5.76
CA THR A 522 -9.79 -3.64 5.86
C THR A 522 -9.34 -3.72 7.32
N GLY A 523 -9.83 -2.82 8.20
CA GLY A 523 -9.79 -3.01 9.64
C GLY A 523 -8.91 -2.00 10.38
N GLU A 524 -7.86 -2.44 11.08
CA GLU A 524 -7.00 -1.52 11.84
C GLU A 524 -5.70 -1.19 11.09
N ARG A 525 -5.23 0.07 11.25
CA ARG A 525 -4.06 0.71 10.62
C ARG A 525 -4.41 1.26 9.23
N ASN A 526 -3.39 1.60 8.44
CA ASN A 526 -3.59 2.42 7.25
C ASN A 526 -3.82 1.51 6.04
N ASP A 527 -5.07 1.42 5.61
CA ASP A 527 -5.49 0.48 4.59
C ASP A 527 -5.71 1.12 3.22
N THR A 528 -5.74 0.30 2.18
CA THR A 528 -6.01 0.76 0.82
C THR A 528 -7.00 -0.12 0.08
N ILE A 529 -8.07 0.49 -0.43
CA ILE A 529 -9.01 -0.12 -1.38
C ILE A 529 -8.82 0.52 -2.76
N ASN A 530 -8.41 -0.25 -3.76
CA ASN A 530 -8.25 0.19 -5.14
C ASN A 530 -9.32 -0.42 -6.05
N ILE A 531 -10.08 0.40 -6.75
CA ILE A 531 -11.05 0.01 -7.77
C ILE A 531 -10.56 0.55 -9.10
N ASP A 532 -9.98 -0.34 -9.92
CA ASP A 532 -9.25 0.00 -11.15
C ASP A 532 -9.96 -0.60 -12.36
N GLY A 533 -10.82 0.20 -13.01
CA GLY A 533 -11.65 -0.24 -14.15
C GLY A 533 -12.69 -1.33 -13.82
N GLY A 534 -12.82 -1.71 -12.55
CA GLY A 534 -13.77 -2.70 -12.07
C GLY A 534 -15.22 -2.23 -12.13
N GLU A 535 -16.14 -3.20 -12.08
CA GLU A 535 -17.59 -2.97 -12.00
C GLU A 535 -18.11 -3.52 -10.67
N ILE A 536 -18.60 -2.63 -9.81
CA ILE A 536 -19.16 -2.99 -8.50
C ILE A 536 -20.63 -2.60 -8.52
N THR A 537 -21.51 -3.59 -8.33
CA THR A 537 -22.96 -3.38 -8.37
C THR A 537 -23.61 -4.07 -7.19
N GLY A 538 -24.18 -3.28 -6.29
CA GLY A 538 -25.13 -3.76 -5.29
C GLY A 538 -26.54 -3.91 -5.87
N SER A 539 -27.47 -4.38 -5.04
CA SER A 539 -28.89 -4.33 -5.36
C SER A 539 -29.60 -3.38 -4.40
N ARG A 540 -30.48 -2.56 -4.95
CA ARG A 540 -31.37 -1.68 -4.18
C ARG A 540 -32.75 -2.32 -4.08
N THR A 541 -33.02 -3.06 -3.02
CA THR A 541 -34.40 -3.47 -2.71
C THR A 541 -35.16 -2.25 -2.15
N ARG A 542 -36.17 -1.72 -2.89
CA ARG A 542 -36.98 -0.52 -2.53
C ARG A 542 -38.48 -0.90 -2.36
N PRO A 543 -39.38 -0.09 -1.70
CA PRO A 543 -39.35 1.39 -1.56
C PRO A 543 -39.79 2.05 -0.22
N ALA A 544 -39.38 3.32 -0.03
CA ALA A 544 -39.93 4.46 0.77
C ALA A 544 -41.26 4.26 1.58
N PRO A 545 -41.44 4.89 2.78
CA PRO A 545 -40.95 6.24 3.13
C PRO A 545 -39.98 6.33 4.31
N TYR A 546 -39.41 5.21 4.77
CA TYR A 546 -38.36 5.25 5.80
C TYR A 546 -36.98 5.15 5.14
N GLN A 547 -36.23 6.26 5.23
CA GLN A 547 -34.76 6.27 5.15
C GLN A 547 -34.22 5.16 6.08
N ASN A 548 -33.18 4.43 5.66
CA ASN A 548 -32.58 3.22 6.29
C ASN A 548 -32.87 1.89 5.59
N VAL A 549 -32.69 1.81 4.27
CA VAL A 549 -32.27 0.54 3.66
C VAL A 549 -30.80 0.69 3.26
N PRO A 550 -29.87 -0.04 3.90
CA PRO A 550 -28.45 0.09 3.62
C PRO A 550 -28.16 -0.32 2.18
N TYR A 551 -27.26 0.41 1.53
CA TYR A 551 -26.64 -0.07 0.29
C TYR A 551 -26.08 -1.48 0.54
N GLN A 552 -26.34 -2.41 -0.38
CA GLN A 552 -26.00 -3.83 -0.16
C GLN A 552 -24.51 -4.13 -0.25
N VAL A 553 -23.70 -3.22 -0.82
CA VAL A 553 -22.24 -3.28 -0.74
C VAL A 553 -21.77 -2.21 0.24
N GLN A 554 -21.16 -2.63 1.35
CA GLN A 554 -20.49 -1.75 2.29
C GLN A 554 -18.99 -1.97 2.21
N MET A 555 -18.25 -0.87 2.05
CA MET A 555 -16.78 -0.83 2.16
C MET A 555 -16.45 -0.02 3.40
N GLU A 556 -15.96 -0.69 4.44
CA GLU A 556 -15.55 -0.09 5.71
C GLU A 556 -14.03 -0.17 5.82
N THR A 557 -13.34 0.96 5.89
CA THR A 557 -11.88 0.96 6.00
C THR A 557 -11.41 0.73 7.44
N GLY A 558 -12.17 1.19 8.43
CA GLY A 558 -11.96 0.83 9.84
C GLY A 558 -11.27 1.92 10.66
N THR A 559 -10.02 1.78 11.08
CA THR A 559 -9.31 2.81 11.85
C THR A 559 -7.90 2.99 11.32
N GLY A 560 -7.42 4.22 11.22
CA GLY A 560 -6.10 4.53 10.65
C GLY A 560 -6.29 5.48 9.47
N ASP A 561 -5.20 6.00 8.90
CA ASP A 561 -5.32 6.91 7.75
C ASP A 561 -5.51 6.07 6.48
N ASP A 562 -6.75 5.88 6.07
CA ASP A 562 -7.14 4.96 5.01
C ASP A 562 -7.27 5.62 3.64
N THR A 563 -7.18 4.83 2.57
CA THR A 563 -7.33 5.33 1.20
C THR A 563 -8.24 4.47 0.34
N VAL A 564 -9.25 5.09 -0.27
CA VAL A 564 -10.10 4.47 -1.30
C VAL A 564 -9.85 5.15 -2.65
N ASN A 565 -9.33 4.39 -3.63
CA ASN A 565 -9.05 4.88 -4.98
C ASN A 565 -10.02 4.28 -6.00
N ILE A 566 -10.81 5.11 -6.68
CA ILE A 566 -11.73 4.73 -7.76
C ILE A 566 -11.23 5.38 -9.05
N LYS A 567 -10.70 4.59 -9.98
CA LYS A 567 -9.98 5.09 -11.15
C LYS A 567 -10.17 4.25 -12.40
N ASN A 568 -9.57 4.70 -13.50
CA ASN A 568 -9.53 4.01 -14.79
C ASN A 568 -10.90 3.55 -15.29
N ARG A 569 -11.90 4.45 -15.25
CA ARG A 569 -13.29 4.18 -15.69
C ARG A 569 -14.02 3.14 -14.85
N ALA A 570 -13.66 3.01 -13.58
CA ALA A 570 -14.40 2.20 -12.63
C ALA A 570 -15.87 2.63 -12.56
N SER A 571 -16.77 1.67 -12.35
CA SER A 571 -18.21 1.89 -12.22
C SER A 571 -18.71 1.32 -10.91
N LEU A 572 -19.22 2.20 -10.05
CA LEU A 572 -19.83 1.81 -8.78
C LEU A 572 -21.32 2.14 -8.83
N LYS A 573 -22.14 1.19 -8.37
CA LYS A 573 -23.58 1.38 -8.29
C LYS A 573 -24.16 0.73 -7.04
N ASP A 574 -24.98 1.47 -6.30
CA ASP A 574 -25.64 1.02 -5.08
C ASP A 574 -24.61 0.55 -4.01
N VAL A 575 -23.64 1.43 -3.69
CA VAL A 575 -22.49 1.17 -2.79
C VAL A 575 -22.45 2.20 -1.65
N SER A 576 -22.10 1.77 -0.44
CA SER A 576 -21.69 2.66 0.65
C SER A 576 -20.20 2.50 0.90
N ILE A 577 -19.48 3.60 0.95
CA ILE A 577 -18.10 3.71 1.42
C ILE A 577 -18.15 4.40 2.77
N ILE A 578 -17.51 3.82 3.77
CA ILE A 578 -17.47 4.31 5.15
C ILE A 578 -15.98 4.37 5.51
N THR A 579 -15.46 5.59 5.62
CA THR A 579 -14.07 5.84 5.99
C THR A 579 -14.03 6.00 7.50
N GLY A 580 -13.55 4.98 8.22
CA GLY A 580 -13.51 5.01 9.69
C GLY A 580 -14.51 4.09 10.42
N THR A 581 -14.52 4.20 11.76
CA THR A 581 -15.39 3.43 12.66
C THR A 581 -16.15 4.34 13.62
N SER A 582 -17.47 4.24 13.61
CA SER A 582 -18.34 5.07 14.45
C SER A 582 -18.07 4.87 15.94
N GLY A 583 -18.07 5.96 16.71
CA GLY A 583 -17.97 5.96 18.17
C GLY A 583 -16.54 5.90 18.77
N ILE A 584 -15.48 6.05 17.95
CA ILE A 584 -14.10 6.10 18.43
C ILE A 584 -13.64 7.57 18.67
N PRO A 585 -12.87 7.89 19.74
CA PRO A 585 -12.53 9.28 20.10
C PRO A 585 -11.59 10.05 19.14
N VAL A 586 -10.82 9.33 18.33
CA VAL A 586 -9.89 9.85 17.31
C VAL A 586 -9.99 8.90 16.14
N GLY A 587 -10.59 9.34 15.03
CA GLY A 587 -10.53 8.58 13.79
C GLY A 587 -9.31 8.96 12.95
N GLY A 588 -9.14 8.26 11.85
CA GLY A 588 -8.02 8.50 10.93
C GLY A 588 -8.26 9.67 9.99
N ASN A 589 -7.25 10.08 9.26
CA ASN A 589 -7.38 11.08 8.20
C ASN A 589 -7.50 10.35 6.86
N ASP A 590 -8.74 10.13 6.43
CA ASP A 590 -9.02 9.24 5.32
C ASP A 590 -9.08 9.99 3.98
N THR A 591 -8.77 9.27 2.90
CA THR A 591 -8.78 9.83 1.55
C THR A 591 -9.60 9.00 0.57
N VAL A 592 -10.58 9.63 -0.09
CA VAL A 592 -11.34 9.03 -1.19
C VAL A 592 -11.03 9.73 -2.50
N ASN A 593 -10.39 9.03 -3.44
CA ASN A 593 -10.04 9.56 -4.76
C ASN A 593 -10.93 8.97 -5.84
N ILE A 594 -11.70 9.79 -6.57
CA ILE A 594 -12.55 9.40 -7.69
C ILE A 594 -12.05 10.08 -8.95
N THR A 595 -11.40 9.32 -9.84
CA THR A 595 -10.62 9.87 -10.95
C THR A 595 -10.88 9.16 -12.29
N ASP A 596 -10.24 9.65 -13.37
CA ASP A 596 -10.07 8.93 -14.63
C ASP A 596 -11.35 8.43 -15.31
N ASN A 597 -12.37 9.30 -15.41
CA ASN A 597 -13.67 9.00 -16.03
C ASN A 597 -14.45 7.89 -15.33
N SER A 598 -14.24 7.73 -14.02
CA SER A 598 -15.05 6.84 -13.19
C SER A 598 -16.47 7.37 -13.01
N LYS A 599 -17.40 6.45 -12.78
CA LYS A 599 -18.83 6.73 -12.64
C LYS A 599 -19.37 6.13 -11.34
N LEU A 600 -20.03 6.95 -10.54
CA LEU A 600 -20.75 6.54 -9.34
C LEU A 600 -22.25 6.83 -9.52
N GLU A 601 -23.09 5.83 -9.23
CA GLU A 601 -24.55 5.94 -9.25
C GLU A 601 -25.15 5.40 -7.94
N HIS A 602 -25.92 6.18 -7.19
CA HIS A 602 -26.47 5.74 -5.90
C HIS A 602 -25.35 5.30 -4.95
N VAL A 603 -24.40 6.19 -4.68
CA VAL A 603 -23.26 5.89 -3.80
C VAL A 603 -23.27 6.83 -2.61
N ASN A 604 -23.10 6.28 -1.41
CA ASN A 604 -22.82 7.07 -0.22
C ASN A 604 -21.34 6.98 0.14
N ILE A 605 -20.74 8.10 0.48
CA ILE A 605 -19.38 8.24 0.99
C ILE A 605 -19.56 8.90 2.36
N ASN A 606 -19.57 8.07 3.39
CA ASN A 606 -19.68 8.48 4.78
C ASN A 606 -18.28 8.70 5.34
N LEU A 607 -17.97 9.97 5.58
CA LEU A 607 -16.76 10.45 6.23
C LEU A 607 -16.99 10.34 7.74
N GLN A 608 -16.29 9.42 8.39
CA GLN A 608 -16.37 9.34 9.84
C GLN A 608 -15.43 10.38 10.46
N ARG A 609 -15.13 10.20 11.74
CA ARG A 609 -14.35 11.18 12.48
C ARG A 609 -12.93 11.24 11.93
N GLY A 610 -12.40 12.44 11.68
CA GLY A 610 -11.11 12.57 11.01
C GLY A 610 -10.94 13.89 10.29
N THR A 611 -9.73 14.17 9.80
CA THR A 611 -9.53 15.20 8.77
C THR A 611 -9.58 14.49 7.41
N ASP A 612 -10.77 14.36 6.84
CA ASP A 612 -10.96 13.55 5.63
C ASP A 612 -10.85 14.37 4.35
N THR A 613 -10.45 13.71 3.27
CA THR A 613 -10.32 14.33 1.95
C THR A 613 -11.01 13.53 0.87
N VAL A 614 -11.94 14.16 0.14
CA VAL A 614 -12.56 13.57 -1.06
C VAL A 614 -12.09 14.34 -2.30
N ASN A 615 -11.39 13.65 -3.21
CA ASN A 615 -10.91 14.21 -4.46
C ASN A 615 -11.66 13.61 -5.65
N VAL A 616 -12.51 14.39 -6.31
CA VAL A 616 -13.26 14.03 -7.51
C VAL A 616 -12.66 14.75 -8.71
N LYS A 617 -12.14 14.01 -9.70
CA LYS A 617 -11.52 14.59 -10.89
C LYS A 617 -11.88 13.84 -12.16
N ASN A 618 -12.37 14.53 -13.18
CA ASN A 618 -12.81 13.89 -14.43
C ASN A 618 -13.82 12.77 -14.17
N ALA A 619 -14.79 12.95 -13.27
CA ALA A 619 -15.74 11.89 -12.88
C ALA A 619 -17.19 12.28 -13.15
N THR A 620 -18.08 11.30 -13.08
CA THR A 620 -19.54 11.51 -13.13
C THR A 620 -20.18 10.94 -11.87
N LEU A 621 -20.86 11.80 -11.12
CA LEU A 621 -21.59 11.48 -9.89
C LEU A 621 -23.09 11.66 -10.15
N ILE A 622 -23.88 10.61 -9.90
CA ILE A 622 -25.34 10.63 -10.06
C ILE A 622 -25.97 10.04 -8.80
N ASP A 623 -26.77 10.82 -8.09
CA ASP A 623 -27.35 10.40 -6.81
C ASP A 623 -26.25 9.92 -5.83
N VAL A 624 -25.26 10.78 -5.59
CA VAL A 624 -24.11 10.49 -4.71
C VAL A 624 -24.21 11.37 -3.48
N ALA A 625 -23.99 10.82 -2.29
CA ALA A 625 -23.80 11.61 -1.08
C ALA A 625 -22.35 11.49 -0.63
N ILE A 626 -21.72 12.64 -0.37
CA ILE A 626 -20.50 12.79 0.42
C ILE A 626 -20.99 13.46 1.70
N ASP A 627 -20.93 12.74 2.81
CA ASP A 627 -21.65 13.05 4.04
C ASP A 627 -20.76 12.74 5.23
N SER A 628 -20.71 13.60 6.24
CA SER A 628 -19.99 13.34 7.49
C SER A 628 -20.96 12.89 8.61
N GLU A 629 -20.43 12.34 9.71
CA GLU A 629 -21.27 12.05 10.89
C GLU A 629 -21.72 13.35 11.58
N ASP A 630 -22.89 13.85 11.18
CA ASP A 630 -23.64 14.98 11.75
C ASP A 630 -23.59 15.00 13.30
N ASP A 631 -23.34 16.18 13.88
CA ASP A 631 -23.26 16.51 15.32
C ASP A 631 -21.92 16.28 16.07
N SER A 632 -20.78 16.12 15.40
CA SER A 632 -19.49 15.92 16.08
C SER A 632 -18.36 16.80 15.52
N VAL A 633 -17.64 17.54 16.40
CA VAL A 633 -16.35 18.18 16.06
C VAL A 633 -15.35 17.05 15.91
N ASP A 634 -15.09 16.63 14.69
CA ASP A 634 -14.31 15.44 14.36
C ASP A 634 -13.14 15.66 13.40
N GLY A 635 -13.05 16.83 12.78
CA GLY A 635 -11.87 17.27 12.04
C GLY A 635 -12.26 18.00 10.76
N ILE A 636 -11.26 18.65 10.14
CA ILE A 636 -11.53 19.48 8.96
C ILE A 636 -11.66 18.62 7.71
N ASN A 637 -12.83 18.58 7.12
CA ASN A 637 -13.11 17.85 5.89
C ASN A 637 -12.84 18.71 4.65
N THR A 638 -12.22 18.11 3.65
CA THR A 638 -11.93 18.78 2.37
C THR A 638 -12.52 18.01 1.20
N VAL A 639 -13.43 18.64 0.46
CA VAL A 639 -14.02 18.08 -0.77
C VAL A 639 -13.56 18.87 -1.98
N ASN A 640 -12.77 18.25 -2.85
CA ASN A 640 -12.27 18.83 -4.09
C ASN A 640 -12.94 18.18 -5.30
N VAL A 641 -13.70 18.95 -6.08
CA VAL A 641 -14.32 18.51 -7.33
C VAL A 641 -13.73 19.31 -8.49
N ASP A 642 -13.12 18.65 -9.47
CA ASP A 642 -12.53 19.27 -10.65
C ASP A 642 -12.94 18.57 -11.94
N ASN A 643 -13.28 19.36 -12.97
CA ASN A 643 -13.61 18.88 -14.32
C ASN A 643 -14.59 17.70 -14.34
N SER A 644 -15.63 17.75 -13.50
CA SER A 644 -16.55 16.64 -13.27
C SER A 644 -18.00 17.01 -13.59
N SER A 645 -18.88 16.01 -13.60
CA SER A 645 -20.32 16.18 -13.80
C SER A 645 -21.08 15.64 -12.60
N LEU A 646 -21.94 16.47 -12.01
CA LEU A 646 -22.74 16.15 -10.83
C LEU A 646 -24.24 16.28 -11.18
N ASP A 647 -25.02 15.31 -10.72
CA ASP A 647 -26.49 15.27 -10.77
C ASP A 647 -26.98 14.62 -9.47
N GLN A 648 -27.89 15.29 -8.76
CA GLN A 648 -28.40 14.85 -7.46
C GLN A 648 -27.30 14.50 -6.45
N THR A 649 -26.17 15.24 -6.47
CA THR A 649 -25.03 14.98 -5.59
C THR A 649 -25.12 15.83 -4.32
N LYS A 650 -24.97 15.23 -3.14
CA LYS A 650 -24.90 15.95 -1.87
C LYS A 650 -23.47 16.00 -1.39
N ILE A 651 -23.04 17.15 -0.92
CA ILE A 651 -21.76 17.38 -0.26
C ILE A 651 -22.07 18.09 1.05
N TYR A 652 -22.03 17.34 2.15
CA TYR A 652 -22.22 17.79 3.54
C TYR A 652 -20.93 17.50 4.29
N THR A 653 -20.31 18.51 4.90
CA THR A 653 -18.97 18.37 5.50
C THR A 653 -18.97 18.38 7.01
N GLY A 654 -20.00 18.92 7.68
CA GLY A 654 -20.23 18.75 9.11
C GLY A 654 -20.09 20.04 9.90
N ASP A 655 -19.80 19.97 11.20
CA ASP A 655 -19.77 21.15 12.08
C ASP A 655 -18.36 21.77 12.26
N ASP A 656 -17.37 21.34 11.47
CA ASP A 656 -15.98 21.77 11.55
C ASP A 656 -15.68 22.94 10.58
N ASN A 657 -14.42 23.39 10.48
CA ASN A 657 -14.08 24.49 9.56
C ASN A 657 -13.69 23.92 8.19
N ASP A 658 -14.68 23.49 7.43
CA ASP A 658 -14.50 22.65 6.25
C ASP A 658 -14.21 23.43 4.98
N ILE A 659 -13.76 22.69 3.95
CA ILE A 659 -13.38 23.27 2.67
C ILE A 659 -14.03 22.51 1.53
N ILE A 660 -14.88 23.20 0.76
CA ILE A 660 -15.47 22.67 -0.46
C ILE A 660 -14.96 23.45 -1.67
N ASN A 661 -14.30 22.77 -2.61
CA ASN A 661 -13.77 23.34 -3.83
C ASN A 661 -14.43 22.71 -5.06
N ILE A 662 -15.19 23.48 -5.83
CA ILE A 662 -15.81 23.05 -7.09
C ILE A 662 -15.20 23.84 -8.25
N ARG A 663 -14.46 23.16 -9.12
CA ARG A 663 -13.73 23.76 -10.24
C ARG A 663 -14.09 23.11 -11.56
N ASN A 664 -14.21 23.91 -12.63
CA ASN A 664 -14.43 23.42 -14.00
C ASN A 664 -15.59 22.40 -14.12
N THR A 665 -16.57 22.47 -13.23
CA THR A 665 -17.55 21.39 -13.02
C THR A 665 -18.91 21.79 -13.55
N ILE A 666 -19.66 20.81 -14.06
CA ILE A 666 -21.03 20.99 -14.52
C ILE A 666 -21.95 20.30 -13.53
N ILE A 667 -22.80 21.08 -12.87
CA ILE A 667 -23.94 20.60 -12.10
C ILE A 667 -25.18 20.81 -12.96
N ASN A 668 -25.87 19.73 -13.29
CA ASN A 668 -27.07 19.78 -14.13
C ASN A 668 -28.13 18.84 -13.57
N ASP A 669 -28.91 19.34 -12.60
CA ASP A 669 -30.01 18.57 -12.04
C ASP A 669 -31.24 18.62 -12.94
N ASP A 670 -31.89 17.47 -13.05
CA ASP A 670 -33.20 17.41 -13.67
C ASP A 670 -34.29 18.01 -12.76
N LYS A 671 -35.40 18.47 -13.36
CA LYS A 671 -36.57 18.94 -12.59
C LYS A 671 -37.38 17.81 -11.96
N HIS A 672 -36.97 16.55 -12.14
CA HIS A 672 -37.79 15.36 -11.89
C HIS A 672 -37.30 14.50 -10.72
N GLY A 673 -36.08 14.71 -10.23
CA GLY A 673 -35.50 14.10 -9.03
C GLY A 673 -36.23 14.52 -7.77
N ALA A 674 -36.07 13.74 -6.68
CA ALA A 674 -36.68 14.09 -5.39
C ALA A 674 -36.05 15.35 -4.80
N TYR A 675 -34.72 15.46 -4.91
CA TYR A 675 -33.85 16.58 -4.54
C TYR A 675 -32.98 16.97 -5.73
N GLY A 676 -32.25 18.08 -5.62
CA GLY A 676 -31.15 18.44 -6.52
C GLY A 676 -29.79 18.20 -5.85
N THR A 677 -28.73 18.67 -6.49
CA THR A 677 -27.37 18.73 -6.00
C THR A 677 -27.26 19.79 -4.92
N ILE A 678 -26.65 19.42 -3.81
CA ILE A 678 -26.57 20.26 -2.62
C ILE A 678 -25.11 20.38 -2.22
N ILE A 679 -24.66 21.61 -2.02
CA ILE A 679 -23.36 21.93 -1.47
C ILE A 679 -23.61 22.61 -0.12
N LYS A 680 -23.14 22.01 0.97
CA LYS A 680 -23.39 22.47 2.33
C LYS A 680 -22.15 22.27 3.21
N GLY A 681 -21.67 23.34 3.86
CA GLY A 681 -20.63 23.26 4.90
C GLY A 681 -21.18 22.66 6.21
N GLU A 682 -22.33 23.17 6.62
CA GLU A 682 -23.21 22.79 7.74
C GLU A 682 -23.03 23.58 9.03
N GLY A 683 -21.90 23.56 9.71
CA GLY A 683 -21.66 24.37 10.89
C GLY A 683 -20.17 24.61 11.03
N GLY A 684 -19.74 25.53 11.89
CA GLY A 684 -18.34 25.95 11.88
C GLY A 684 -18.08 27.05 10.84
N SER A 685 -16.80 27.39 10.62
CA SER A 685 -16.38 28.48 9.73
C SER A 685 -15.86 27.91 8.42
N ASP A 686 -16.76 27.75 7.46
CA ASP A 686 -16.54 27.01 6.23
C ASP A 686 -15.99 27.87 5.10
N THR A 687 -15.30 27.22 4.15
CA THR A 687 -14.87 27.86 2.91
C THR A 687 -15.39 27.10 1.70
N ILE A 688 -16.27 27.76 0.93
CA ILE A 688 -16.82 27.24 -0.32
C ILE A 688 -16.26 28.04 -1.50
N ASN A 689 -15.56 27.37 -2.40
CA ASN A 689 -15.00 27.95 -3.61
C ASN A 689 -15.64 27.33 -4.87
N ILE A 690 -16.31 28.14 -5.68
CA ILE A 690 -16.89 27.77 -6.97
C ILE A 690 -16.16 28.52 -8.08
N GLU A 691 -15.38 27.82 -8.90
CA GLU A 691 -14.52 28.42 -9.93
C GLU A 691 -14.77 27.82 -11.32
N SER A 692 -14.90 28.67 -12.35
CA SER A 692 -15.04 28.24 -13.75
C SER A 692 -16.13 27.17 -13.98
N SER A 693 -17.18 27.17 -13.15
CA SER A 693 -18.17 26.10 -13.08
C SER A 693 -19.53 26.56 -13.59
N LYS A 694 -20.38 25.59 -13.94
CA LYS A 694 -21.74 25.83 -14.41
C LYS A 694 -22.73 25.05 -13.56
N ILE A 695 -23.68 25.76 -12.94
CA ILE A 695 -24.63 25.19 -12.00
C ILE A 695 -26.05 25.51 -12.47
N PHE A 696 -26.85 24.47 -12.70
CA PHE A 696 -28.22 24.56 -13.17
C PHE A 696 -29.13 23.60 -12.41
N GLY A 697 -30.37 24.03 -12.17
CA GLY A 697 -31.46 23.16 -11.68
C GLY A 697 -32.22 23.76 -10.50
N GLU A 698 -33.54 23.81 -10.59
CA GLU A 698 -34.46 24.49 -9.63
C GLU A 698 -34.39 23.96 -8.19
N LYS A 699 -33.74 22.82 -7.99
CA LYS A 699 -33.56 22.19 -6.67
C LYS A 699 -32.13 22.22 -6.16
N ALA A 700 -31.18 22.67 -6.98
CA ALA A 700 -29.80 22.83 -6.55
C ALA A 700 -29.71 24.00 -5.56
N TYR A 701 -28.83 23.92 -4.58
CA TYR A 701 -28.50 25.06 -3.72
C TYR A 701 -27.10 24.97 -3.15
N ILE A 702 -26.60 26.14 -2.72
CA ILE A 702 -25.31 26.32 -2.08
C ILE A 702 -25.58 27.00 -0.74
N ASP A 703 -25.19 26.32 0.35
CA ASP A 703 -25.26 26.83 1.71
C ASP A 703 -23.89 26.71 2.36
N ALA A 704 -23.42 27.71 3.09
CA ALA A 704 -22.24 27.53 3.93
C ALA A 704 -22.63 26.91 5.27
N ASP A 705 -23.64 27.44 5.95
CA ASP A 705 -24.09 26.98 7.28
C ASP A 705 -25.57 26.52 7.27
N SER A 706 -25.94 25.82 8.34
CA SER A 706 -27.27 25.32 8.63
C SER A 706 -28.17 26.44 9.15
N TYR A 707 -29.48 26.30 8.96
CA TYR A 707 -30.44 27.25 9.55
C TYR A 707 -30.47 27.11 11.10
N GLY A 708 -29.62 27.83 11.83
CA GLY A 708 -29.71 27.94 13.29
C GLY A 708 -28.47 28.49 14.02
N THR A 709 -28.67 29.28 15.08
CA THR A 709 -27.61 30.05 15.75
C THR A 709 -26.70 29.26 16.71
N SER A 710 -26.94 27.97 16.94
CA SER A 710 -26.19 27.20 17.95
C SER A 710 -24.81 26.71 17.48
N LYS A 711 -24.56 26.70 16.15
CA LYS A 711 -23.31 26.26 15.53
C LYS A 711 -22.79 27.19 14.42
N ALA A 712 -23.35 28.40 14.35
CA ALA A 712 -22.98 29.46 13.42
C ALA A 712 -21.47 29.78 13.46
N GLY A 713 -20.82 29.82 12.31
CA GLY A 713 -19.43 30.23 12.15
C GLY A 713 -19.25 31.25 11.03
N ASN A 714 -18.05 31.82 10.90
CA ASN A 714 -17.80 32.89 9.94
C ASN A 714 -17.39 32.29 8.60
N ASP A 715 -18.28 32.30 7.63
CA ASP A 715 -18.10 31.57 6.39
C ASP A 715 -17.48 32.40 5.27
N ILE A 716 -16.83 31.73 4.33
CA ILE A 716 -16.28 32.33 3.11
C ILE A 716 -16.89 31.64 1.90
N LEU A 717 -17.63 32.39 1.09
CA LEU A 717 -18.16 31.94 -0.21
C LEU A 717 -17.51 32.70 -1.36
N ASN A 718 -16.69 32.03 -2.16
CA ASN A 718 -16.08 32.58 -3.36
C ASN A 718 -16.72 31.98 -4.62
N ILE A 719 -17.27 32.82 -5.49
CA ILE A 719 -17.81 32.44 -6.81
C ILE A 719 -17.05 33.21 -7.89
N LYS A 720 -16.29 32.50 -8.71
CA LYS A 720 -15.39 33.11 -9.70
C LYS A 720 -15.54 32.47 -11.08
N ASP A 721 -15.55 33.31 -12.12
CA ASP A 721 -15.58 32.89 -13.54
C ASP A 721 -16.71 31.87 -13.85
N SER A 722 -17.81 31.91 -13.09
CA SER A 722 -18.83 30.85 -13.07
C SER A 722 -20.19 31.31 -13.60
N THR A 723 -21.03 30.36 -13.99
CA THR A 723 -22.43 30.60 -14.38
C THR A 723 -23.37 29.80 -13.49
N ILE A 724 -24.22 30.48 -12.74
CA ILE A 724 -25.24 29.87 -11.89
C ILE A 724 -26.59 30.34 -12.38
N ASP A 725 -27.46 29.42 -12.79
CA ASP A 725 -28.75 29.78 -13.38
C ASP A 725 -29.88 28.85 -12.93
N GLY A 726 -30.94 29.45 -12.38
CA GLY A 726 -32.17 28.74 -12.05
C GLY A 726 -32.06 27.80 -10.86
N ILE A 727 -31.18 28.10 -9.89
CA ILE A 727 -31.03 27.32 -8.65
C ILE A 727 -31.96 27.85 -7.54
N LYS A 728 -32.16 27.06 -6.47
CA LYS A 728 -33.05 27.44 -5.37
C LYS A 728 -32.49 28.66 -4.60
N ARG A 729 -31.25 28.58 -4.12
CA ARG A 729 -30.66 29.64 -3.30
C ARG A 729 -29.13 29.55 -3.21
N ILE A 730 -28.54 30.67 -2.79
CA ILE A 730 -27.16 30.81 -2.33
C ILE A 730 -27.22 31.47 -0.95
N TYR A 731 -26.71 30.81 0.09
CA TYR A 731 -26.85 31.28 1.47
C TYR A 731 -25.58 31.03 2.27
N THR A 732 -25.15 31.97 3.13
CA THR A 732 -24.04 31.70 4.06
C THR A 732 -24.56 31.25 5.41
N GLY A 733 -25.33 32.04 6.18
CA GLY A 733 -25.96 31.48 7.37
C GLY A 733 -26.08 32.41 8.55
N GLY A 734 -25.53 32.00 9.68
CA GLY A 734 -25.27 32.90 10.79
C GLY A 734 -23.77 32.98 11.01
N GLY A 735 -23.25 34.13 11.43
CA GLY A 735 -21.81 34.37 11.44
C GLY A 735 -21.50 35.72 10.82
N ASN A 736 -20.23 36.13 10.82
CA ASN A 736 -19.82 37.29 10.02
C ASN A 736 -19.19 36.74 8.75
N ASP A 737 -19.96 36.73 7.68
CA ASP A 737 -19.64 35.99 6.47
C ASP A 737 -19.05 36.90 5.38
N ASP A 738 -18.17 36.32 4.56
CA ASP A 738 -17.56 36.97 3.41
C ASP A 738 -18.02 36.30 2.10
N ILE A 739 -18.81 37.02 1.30
CA ILE A 739 -19.29 36.57 -0.01
C ILE A 739 -18.56 37.36 -1.12
N HIS A 740 -17.82 36.67 -1.99
CA HIS A 740 -17.12 37.26 -3.12
C HIS A 740 -17.62 36.67 -4.45
N ILE A 741 -18.17 37.52 -5.33
CA ILE A 741 -18.63 37.12 -6.66
C ILE A 741 -17.87 37.91 -7.72
N THR A 742 -16.95 37.24 -8.41
CA THR A 742 -16.03 37.83 -9.39
C THR A 742 -16.25 37.27 -10.79
N ASN A 743 -16.44 38.16 -11.77
CA ASN A 743 -16.56 37.81 -13.20
C ASN A 743 -17.56 36.66 -13.48
N SER A 744 -18.62 36.59 -12.68
CA SER A 744 -19.59 35.48 -12.72
C SER A 744 -20.97 35.97 -13.14
N THR A 745 -21.77 35.08 -13.72
CA THR A 745 -23.19 35.37 -14.02
C THR A 745 -24.06 34.54 -13.10
N ILE A 746 -24.86 35.19 -12.27
CA ILE A 746 -25.86 34.58 -11.41
C ILE A 746 -27.23 35.04 -11.88
N SER A 747 -28.11 34.09 -12.23
CA SER A 747 -29.43 34.41 -12.74
C SER A 747 -30.52 33.48 -12.24
N ASN A 748 -31.75 34.02 -12.17
CA ASN A 748 -32.97 33.26 -11.89
C ASN A 748 -32.88 32.42 -10.60
N VAL A 749 -32.16 32.90 -9.59
CA VAL A 749 -32.14 32.28 -8.28
C VAL A 749 -33.41 32.69 -7.53
N GLU A 750 -34.21 31.73 -7.10
CA GLU A 750 -35.50 31.97 -6.46
C GLU A 750 -35.77 30.94 -5.36
N ASP A 751 -35.76 31.41 -4.11
CA ASP A 751 -36.22 30.60 -2.99
C ASP A 751 -37.74 30.76 -2.83
N ALA A 752 -38.47 29.69 -3.12
CA ALA A 752 -39.92 29.65 -2.98
C ALA A 752 -40.38 29.81 -1.51
N ASP A 753 -39.50 29.51 -0.55
CA ASP A 753 -39.79 29.56 0.88
C ASP A 753 -39.47 30.94 1.49
N ASP A 754 -38.60 31.73 0.85
CA ASP A 754 -38.27 33.10 1.25
C ASP A 754 -37.98 34.00 0.03
N SER A 755 -38.97 34.81 -0.35
CA SER A 755 -38.90 35.69 -1.53
C SER A 755 -37.81 36.77 -1.49
N PHE A 756 -37.16 36.97 -0.33
CA PHE A 756 -36.10 37.96 -0.16
C PHE A 756 -34.69 37.35 -0.15
N ARG A 757 -34.53 36.02 -0.13
CA ARG A 757 -33.23 35.36 0.04
C ARG A 757 -32.85 34.45 -1.14
N SER A 758 -32.78 35.01 -2.35
CA SER A 758 -32.17 34.28 -3.47
C SER A 758 -30.67 34.13 -3.26
N ILE A 759 -29.98 35.24 -2.97
CA ILE A 759 -28.63 35.27 -2.40
C ILE A 759 -28.76 35.94 -1.04
N GLY A 760 -28.29 35.31 0.03
CA GLY A 760 -28.34 35.93 1.36
C GLY A 760 -27.20 35.56 2.28
N ALA A 761 -26.92 36.45 3.23
CA ALA A 761 -25.84 36.29 4.19
C ALA A 761 -26.37 35.83 5.56
N GLY A 762 -27.49 36.38 6.02
CA GLY A 762 -28.27 35.88 7.14
C GLY A 762 -28.09 36.70 8.42
N ASP A 763 -27.61 36.10 9.51
CA ASP A 763 -27.43 36.81 10.79
C ASP A 763 -25.94 37.10 11.05
N GLY A 764 -25.55 38.36 11.25
CA GLY A 764 -24.20 38.80 11.64
C GLY A 764 -23.76 40.03 10.86
N ASN A 765 -22.48 40.43 10.93
CA ASN A 765 -22.01 41.60 10.17
C ASN A 765 -21.29 41.11 8.92
N ASP A 766 -22.04 41.01 7.84
CA ASP A 766 -21.61 40.31 6.63
C ASP A 766 -21.00 41.26 5.61
N THR A 767 -20.12 40.74 4.76
CA THR A 767 -19.54 41.48 3.64
C THR A 767 -19.80 40.75 2.32
N MET A 768 -20.45 41.44 1.39
CA MET A 768 -20.59 40.98 0.01
C MET A 768 -19.83 41.88 -0.96
N THR A 769 -19.03 41.30 -1.87
CA THR A 769 -18.36 42.04 -2.95
C THR A 769 -18.73 41.47 -4.31
N LEU A 770 -19.19 42.35 -5.22
CA LEU A 770 -19.52 42.04 -6.61
C LEU A 770 -18.56 42.78 -7.54
N ASP A 771 -17.69 42.06 -8.24
CA ASP A 771 -16.63 42.68 -9.05
C ASP A 771 -16.29 41.93 -10.37
N GLY A 772 -15.26 42.39 -11.08
CA GLY A 772 -14.69 41.67 -12.23
C GLY A 772 -15.62 41.53 -13.45
N GLY A 773 -16.70 42.30 -13.54
CA GLY A 773 -17.71 42.16 -14.59
C GLY A 773 -18.85 41.19 -14.24
N THR A 774 -19.04 40.92 -12.94
CA THR A 774 -20.16 40.13 -12.40
C THR A 774 -21.51 40.64 -12.88
N LYS A 775 -22.44 39.70 -13.10
CA LYS A 775 -23.81 39.97 -13.53
C LYS A 775 -24.79 39.28 -12.60
N ILE A 776 -25.68 40.05 -11.99
CA ILE A 776 -26.81 39.54 -11.20
C ILE A 776 -28.09 39.86 -11.99
N ILE A 777 -28.85 38.83 -12.34
CA ILE A 777 -29.99 38.96 -13.27
C ILE A 777 -31.22 38.23 -12.73
N ASN A 778 -32.34 38.94 -12.54
CA ASN A 778 -33.58 38.35 -12.04
C ASN A 778 -33.33 37.54 -10.75
N THR A 779 -32.64 38.18 -9.80
CA THR A 779 -32.17 37.57 -8.55
C THR A 779 -32.06 38.67 -7.51
N ASN A 780 -32.61 38.42 -6.32
CA ASN A 780 -32.56 39.36 -5.20
C ASN A 780 -31.38 39.04 -4.27
N ILE A 781 -30.87 40.07 -3.61
CA ILE A 781 -29.83 39.96 -2.58
C ILE A 781 -30.42 40.50 -1.27
N GLY A 782 -30.30 39.75 -0.19
CA GLY A 782 -30.69 40.20 1.15
C GLY A 782 -29.60 39.87 2.16
N MET A 783 -29.02 40.88 2.79
CA MET A 783 -27.91 40.66 3.73
C MET A 783 -28.41 40.12 5.07
N GLY A 784 -29.50 40.64 5.60
CA GLY A 784 -30.23 40.02 6.70
C GLY A 784 -30.16 40.87 7.96
N ALA A 785 -29.64 40.33 9.07
CA ALA A 785 -29.60 41.02 10.34
C ALA A 785 -28.17 41.28 10.79
N GLY A 786 -27.85 42.53 11.09
CA GLY A 786 -26.53 42.97 11.55
C GLY A 786 -26.05 44.15 10.71
N ASN A 787 -24.82 44.63 10.93
CA ASN A 787 -24.33 45.81 10.20
C ASN A 787 -23.58 45.35 8.96
N ASP A 788 -24.29 45.21 7.85
CA ASP A 788 -23.77 44.56 6.67
C ASP A 788 -23.07 45.54 5.73
N THR A 789 -22.17 45.04 4.89
CA THR A 789 -21.47 45.81 3.88
C THR A 789 -21.60 45.16 2.50
N ILE A 790 -22.12 45.90 1.53
CA ILE A 790 -22.20 45.47 0.13
C ILE A 790 -21.33 46.39 -0.74
N ASN A 791 -20.28 45.83 -1.35
CA ASN A 791 -19.42 46.51 -2.30
C ASN A 791 -19.80 46.11 -3.73
N ILE A 792 -20.33 47.06 -4.51
CA ILE A 792 -20.70 46.86 -5.93
C ILE A 792 -19.66 47.58 -6.78
N GLU A 793 -18.63 46.85 -7.18
CA GLU A 793 -17.47 47.41 -7.89
C GLU A 793 -17.77 47.74 -9.35
N SER A 794 -16.95 48.63 -9.93
CA SER A 794 -17.13 49.10 -11.30
C SER A 794 -17.17 47.94 -12.31
N GLY A 795 -18.11 48.01 -13.25
CA GLY A 795 -18.31 46.99 -14.28
C GLY A 795 -19.32 45.90 -13.92
N THR A 796 -19.78 45.83 -12.67
CA THR A 796 -20.89 44.95 -12.27
C THR A 796 -22.20 45.36 -12.95
N ILE A 797 -22.97 44.38 -13.41
CA ILE A 797 -24.26 44.57 -14.09
C ILE A 797 -25.38 44.01 -13.21
N LEU A 798 -26.38 44.84 -12.94
CA LEU A 798 -27.61 44.46 -12.26
C LEU A 798 -28.78 44.55 -13.25
N ASP A 799 -29.61 43.52 -13.36
CA ASP A 799 -30.82 43.52 -14.20
C ASP A 799 -31.96 42.83 -13.46
N ARG A 800 -33.05 43.55 -13.16
CA ARG A 800 -34.17 43.03 -12.36
C ARG A 800 -33.70 42.43 -11.03
N THR A 801 -32.91 43.22 -10.29
CA THR A 801 -32.29 42.84 -9.02
C THR A 801 -32.68 43.81 -7.93
N ILE A 802 -33.19 43.29 -6.82
CA ILE A 802 -33.41 44.06 -5.59
C ILE A 802 -32.30 43.68 -4.61
N ILE A 803 -31.66 44.67 -4.02
CA ILE A 803 -30.66 44.49 -2.98
C ILE A 803 -31.18 45.16 -1.70
N SER A 804 -31.27 44.39 -0.62
CA SER A 804 -31.71 44.85 0.71
C SER A 804 -30.60 44.64 1.73
N GLY A 805 -30.32 45.64 2.56
CA GLY A 805 -29.45 45.49 3.72
C GLY A 805 -30.14 44.61 4.75
N GLY A 806 -31.28 45.06 5.26
CA GLY A 806 -32.17 44.22 6.06
C GLY A 806 -32.52 44.89 7.37
N THR A 807 -31.99 44.42 8.49
CA THR A 807 -32.14 45.06 9.80
C THR A 807 -30.80 45.48 10.37
N ASP A 808 -30.82 46.50 11.23
CA ASP A 808 -29.62 47.18 11.74
C ASP A 808 -28.99 48.09 10.68
N ASN A 809 -27.75 48.56 10.84
CA ASN A 809 -27.23 49.68 10.06
C ASN A 809 -26.27 49.20 8.96
N ASP A 810 -26.74 49.28 7.72
CA ASP A 810 -26.09 48.69 6.56
C ASP A 810 -25.32 49.71 5.74
N THR A 811 -24.30 49.24 5.02
CA THR A 811 -23.46 50.08 4.14
C THR A 811 -23.41 49.54 2.72
N PHE A 812 -23.91 50.32 1.77
CA PHE A 812 -23.84 50.02 0.34
C PHE A 812 -22.80 50.92 -0.31
N LYS A 813 -21.81 50.35 -1.00
CA LYS A 813 -20.78 51.10 -1.73
C LYS A 813 -20.91 50.85 -3.23
N LEU A 814 -21.21 51.89 -3.99
CA LEU A 814 -21.33 51.82 -5.44
C LEU A 814 -20.11 52.42 -6.13
N GLY A 815 -19.44 51.58 -6.91
CA GLY A 815 -18.40 51.98 -7.85
C GLY A 815 -18.95 52.82 -9.01
N LYS A 816 -18.04 53.26 -9.89
CA LYS A 816 -18.41 54.05 -11.08
C LYS A 816 -19.06 53.17 -12.15
N GLY A 817 -20.05 53.74 -12.83
CA GLY A 817 -20.73 53.15 -13.99
C GLY A 817 -21.81 52.13 -13.66
N ILE A 818 -22.26 52.03 -12.41
CA ILE A 818 -23.32 51.10 -12.01
C ILE A 818 -24.68 51.62 -12.50
N ASP A 819 -25.30 50.87 -13.41
CA ASP A 819 -26.63 51.18 -13.94
C ASP A 819 -27.73 50.62 -13.05
N LEU A 820 -28.59 51.50 -12.53
CA LEU A 820 -29.77 51.14 -11.72
C LEU A 820 -31.07 51.09 -12.55
N SER A 821 -30.97 51.10 -13.88
CA SER A 821 -32.13 50.92 -14.76
C SER A 821 -32.69 49.48 -14.70
N ASN A 822 -33.63 49.14 -15.58
CA ASN A 822 -34.17 47.77 -15.72
C ASN A 822 -34.64 47.10 -14.41
N ASN A 823 -35.43 47.83 -13.62
CA ASN A 823 -36.03 47.33 -12.38
C ASN A 823 -35.01 46.91 -11.31
N VAL A 824 -33.85 47.58 -11.26
CA VAL A 824 -32.95 47.50 -10.12
C VAL A 824 -33.48 48.37 -8.98
N LYS A 825 -33.38 47.89 -7.73
CA LYS A 825 -33.71 48.65 -6.51
C LYS A 825 -32.65 48.40 -5.44
N LEU A 826 -32.27 49.46 -4.73
CA LEU A 826 -31.44 49.40 -3.54
C LEU A 826 -32.27 49.84 -2.33
N ASP A 827 -32.23 49.06 -1.26
CA ASP A 827 -33.02 49.27 -0.05
C ASP A 827 -32.10 49.13 1.17
N GLY A 828 -31.93 50.17 1.97
CA GLY A 828 -31.08 50.08 3.18
C GLY A 828 -31.71 49.11 4.18
N GLY A 829 -32.97 49.34 4.54
CA GLY A 829 -33.77 48.36 5.28
C GLY A 829 -34.51 48.99 6.44
N ALA A 830 -34.53 48.30 7.58
CA ALA A 830 -35.17 48.73 8.82
C ALA A 830 -34.18 49.40 9.80
N GLY A 831 -32.99 49.76 9.33
CA GLY A 831 -31.96 50.49 10.05
C GLY A 831 -32.33 51.92 10.38
N ASN A 832 -31.49 52.60 11.17
CA ASN A 832 -31.65 54.02 11.49
C ASN A 832 -30.42 54.86 11.15
N ASP A 833 -29.42 54.24 10.54
CA ASP A 833 -28.17 54.87 10.13
C ASP A 833 -27.62 54.21 8.84
N ASP A 834 -28.52 53.74 7.96
CA ASP A 834 -28.15 53.04 6.72
C ASP A 834 -27.39 54.00 5.79
N THR A 835 -26.24 53.57 5.28
CA THR A 835 -25.30 54.38 4.50
C THR A 835 -25.22 53.93 3.05
N LEU A 836 -25.53 54.85 2.13
CA LEU A 836 -25.26 54.69 0.70
C LEU A 836 -24.03 55.53 0.31
N GLN A 837 -22.92 54.88 -0.04
CA GLN A 837 -21.75 55.52 -0.61
C GLN A 837 -21.79 55.48 -2.14
N ILE A 838 -21.66 56.64 -2.78
CA ILE A 838 -21.69 56.78 -4.24
C ILE A 838 -20.39 57.40 -4.77
N SER A 839 -19.96 56.96 -5.95
CA SER A 839 -18.78 57.50 -6.64
C SER A 839 -19.14 58.48 -7.78
N GLU A 840 -20.43 58.59 -8.12
CA GLU A 840 -20.98 59.48 -9.15
C GLU A 840 -22.49 59.68 -8.97
N ASN A 841 -23.10 60.52 -9.82
CA ASN A 841 -24.54 60.78 -9.79
C ASN A 841 -25.35 59.56 -10.28
N ILE A 842 -26.33 59.12 -9.50
CA ILE A 842 -27.17 57.93 -9.76
C ILE A 842 -28.67 58.28 -9.88
N ASP A 843 -29.50 57.30 -10.27
CA ASP A 843 -30.97 57.42 -10.26
C ASP A 843 -31.54 57.13 -8.86
N PHE A 844 -31.71 58.16 -8.05
CA PHE A 844 -32.27 58.02 -6.69
C PHE A 844 -33.72 57.57 -6.65
N SER A 845 -34.46 57.51 -7.78
CA SER A 845 -35.79 56.89 -7.79
C SER A 845 -35.76 55.37 -7.57
N LYS A 846 -34.57 54.78 -7.53
CA LYS A 846 -34.29 53.35 -7.31
C LYS A 846 -33.78 53.04 -5.91
N VAL A 847 -33.64 54.05 -5.07
CA VAL A 847 -33.05 53.96 -3.74
C VAL A 847 -34.13 54.21 -2.70
N SER A 848 -34.12 53.45 -1.60
CA SER A 848 -34.97 53.69 -0.43
C SER A 848 -34.31 53.33 0.89
N ASN A 849 -34.83 53.91 1.98
CA ASN A 849 -34.47 53.61 3.37
C ASN A 849 -32.96 53.76 3.66
N PHE A 850 -32.37 54.89 3.28
CA PHE A 850 -31.02 55.28 3.69
C PHE A 850 -31.06 56.61 4.46
N GLU A 851 -30.42 56.64 5.63
CA GLU A 851 -30.27 57.84 6.46
C GLU A 851 -29.01 58.63 6.11
N HIS A 852 -28.01 57.98 5.51
CA HIS A 852 -26.72 58.54 5.15
C HIS A 852 -26.43 58.40 3.66
N LEU A 853 -26.01 59.50 3.04
CA LEU A 853 -25.44 59.52 1.70
C LEU A 853 -23.99 59.99 1.79
N LYS A 854 -23.04 59.11 1.47
CA LYS A 854 -21.61 59.41 1.47
C LYS A 854 -21.10 59.66 0.06
N LEU A 855 -20.43 60.79 -0.14
CA LEU A 855 -19.83 61.20 -1.41
C LEU A 855 -18.38 60.74 -1.47
N GLY A 856 -18.10 59.76 -2.32
CA GLY A 856 -16.75 59.25 -2.57
C GLY A 856 -16.11 58.49 -1.40
N ALA A 857 -14.91 57.98 -1.63
CA ALA A 857 -13.96 57.62 -0.58
C ALA A 857 -13.07 58.82 -0.23
N ASP A 858 -12.27 58.76 0.84
CA ASP A 858 -11.47 59.90 1.32
C ASP A 858 -10.63 60.56 0.20
N ASN A 859 -10.90 61.84 -0.10
CA ASN A 859 -10.30 62.64 -1.18
C ASN A 859 -10.69 62.27 -2.63
N GLU A 860 -11.68 61.40 -2.85
CA GLU A 860 -12.29 61.20 -4.16
C GLU A 860 -13.41 62.22 -4.39
N SER A 861 -13.20 63.15 -5.32
CA SER A 861 -14.17 64.18 -5.66
C SER A 861 -15.40 63.63 -6.39
N VAL A 862 -16.58 63.85 -5.81
CA VAL A 862 -17.88 63.56 -6.40
C VAL A 862 -18.65 64.86 -6.66
N ASP A 863 -19.23 64.98 -7.86
CA ASP A 863 -20.07 66.11 -8.27
C ASP A 863 -21.54 65.64 -8.40
N LEU A 864 -22.28 65.78 -7.29
CA LEU A 864 -23.69 65.37 -7.20
C LEU A 864 -24.61 66.51 -7.66
N LYS A 865 -25.38 66.28 -8.72
CA LYS A 865 -26.13 67.33 -9.40
C LYS A 865 -27.63 67.21 -9.23
N ASN A 866 -28.28 68.35 -8.96
CA ASN A 866 -29.74 68.48 -8.92
C ASN A 866 -30.43 67.57 -7.90
N LEU A 867 -29.81 67.31 -6.75
CA LEU A 867 -30.46 66.55 -5.68
C LEU A 867 -31.72 67.31 -5.23
N SER A 868 -32.89 66.75 -5.56
CA SER A 868 -34.18 67.40 -5.33
C SER A 868 -34.86 66.91 -4.06
N ILE A 869 -35.90 67.62 -3.62
CA ILE A 869 -36.77 67.20 -2.52
C ILE A 869 -37.33 65.78 -2.74
N GLY A 870 -37.67 65.45 -3.99
CA GLY A 870 -38.18 64.12 -4.34
C GLY A 870 -37.11 63.03 -4.22
N ASP A 871 -35.86 63.34 -4.58
CA ASP A 871 -34.74 62.41 -4.44
C ASP A 871 -34.44 62.13 -2.97
N VAL A 872 -34.45 63.16 -2.12
CA VAL A 872 -34.29 63.00 -0.66
C VAL A 872 -35.38 62.11 -0.08
N LEU A 873 -36.65 62.32 -0.48
CA LEU A 873 -37.76 61.47 -0.06
C LEU A 873 -37.65 60.03 -0.55
N ASN A 874 -37.13 59.81 -1.76
CA ASN A 874 -36.87 58.46 -2.25
C ASN A 874 -35.79 57.82 -1.39
N ILE A 875 -34.64 58.46 -1.23
CA ILE A 875 -33.49 57.96 -0.45
C ILE A 875 -33.92 57.58 0.96
N THR A 876 -34.58 58.47 1.71
CA THR A 876 -34.94 58.21 3.10
C THR A 876 -36.18 57.33 3.28
N GLY A 877 -36.98 57.13 2.23
CA GLY A 877 -38.26 56.42 2.29
C GLY A 877 -39.37 57.12 3.09
N ASN A 878 -39.04 58.10 3.93
CA ASN A 878 -39.98 58.82 4.79
C ASN A 878 -39.58 60.31 4.97
N LYS A 879 -40.58 61.19 5.01
CA LYS A 879 -40.43 62.63 5.20
C LYS A 879 -39.89 63.04 6.57
N ASP A 880 -40.03 62.19 7.58
CA ASP A 880 -39.63 62.49 8.96
C ASP A 880 -38.15 62.16 9.24
N THR A 881 -37.49 61.47 8.31
CA THR A 881 -36.06 61.16 8.36
C THR A 881 -35.24 62.30 7.77
N VAL A 882 -34.18 62.70 8.47
CA VAL A 882 -33.24 63.72 7.97
C VAL A 882 -32.09 63.01 7.27
N LEU A 883 -31.93 63.24 5.96
CA LEU A 883 -30.81 62.70 5.21
C LEU A 883 -29.51 63.40 5.63
N LYS A 884 -28.52 62.65 6.11
CA LYS A 884 -27.17 63.16 6.35
C LYS A 884 -26.33 62.96 5.09
N ILE A 885 -25.63 64.01 4.66
CA ILE A 885 -24.73 63.96 3.50
C ILE A 885 -23.29 64.17 3.98
N ASP A 886 -22.50 63.12 3.86
CA ASP A 886 -21.08 63.07 4.21
C ASP A 886 -20.21 63.30 2.97
N GLY A 887 -19.17 64.13 3.11
CA GLY A 887 -18.22 64.45 2.04
C GLY A 887 -17.13 65.40 2.55
N ASP A 888 -16.19 65.75 1.68
CA ASP A 888 -15.10 66.67 1.96
C ASP A 888 -15.08 67.89 1.03
N ARG A 889 -14.01 68.69 1.08
CA ARG A 889 -13.88 69.94 0.30
C ARG A 889 -13.69 69.72 -1.20
N SER A 890 -13.40 68.50 -1.62
CA SER A 890 -13.29 68.11 -3.02
C SER A 890 -14.66 67.77 -3.62
N ASP A 891 -15.67 67.54 -2.79
CA ASP A 891 -17.02 67.23 -3.23
C ASP A 891 -17.85 68.47 -3.53
N HIS A 892 -18.74 68.33 -4.50
CA HIS A 892 -19.66 69.36 -4.93
C HIS A 892 -21.10 68.83 -4.94
N LEU A 893 -22.01 69.57 -4.34
CA LEU A 893 -23.42 69.22 -4.18
C LEU A 893 -24.32 70.34 -4.69
N SER A 894 -25.13 70.04 -5.70
CA SER A 894 -26.17 70.95 -6.21
C SER A 894 -27.54 70.52 -5.70
N LEU A 895 -28.21 71.43 -4.99
CA LEU A 895 -29.52 71.22 -4.38
C LEU A 895 -30.63 71.93 -5.15
N LYS A 896 -31.78 71.28 -5.30
CA LYS A 896 -32.95 71.84 -5.98
C LYS A 896 -34.17 71.89 -5.07
N GLY A 897 -34.72 73.09 -4.85
CA GLY A 897 -35.93 73.28 -4.03
C GLY A 897 -35.68 73.43 -2.52
N PHE A 898 -34.42 73.59 -2.11
CA PHE A 898 -34.01 73.89 -0.73
C PHE A 898 -33.70 75.38 -0.56
N ASN A 899 -33.92 75.90 0.65
CA ASN A 899 -33.52 77.26 0.99
C ASN A 899 -31.99 77.38 1.03
N ASN A 900 -31.43 78.46 0.50
CA ASN A 900 -29.98 78.69 0.41
C ASN A 900 -29.33 79.19 1.72
N THR A 901 -30.05 79.13 2.84
CA THR A 901 -29.56 79.55 4.16
C THR A 901 -29.82 78.41 5.13
N PRO A 902 -28.81 77.95 5.89
CA PRO A 902 -29.02 76.86 6.83
C PRO A 902 -29.92 77.32 7.98
N VAL A 903 -30.82 76.43 8.42
CA VAL A 903 -31.77 76.68 9.51
C VAL A 903 -31.18 76.38 10.88
N SER A 904 -30.17 75.51 10.94
CA SER A 904 -29.39 75.20 12.13
C SER A 904 -28.00 74.66 11.73
N ASN A 905 -27.10 74.63 12.71
CA ASN A 905 -25.77 74.05 12.59
C ASN A 905 -25.52 73.24 13.85
N HIS A 906 -25.16 71.97 13.68
CA HIS A 906 -24.93 71.02 14.78
C HIS A 906 -24.03 69.89 14.31
N ASP A 907 -23.22 69.33 15.22
CA ASP A 907 -22.39 68.14 15.00
C ASP A 907 -21.48 68.17 13.75
N GLY A 908 -21.09 69.37 13.30
CA GLY A 908 -20.27 69.57 12.10
C GLY A 908 -21.06 69.52 10.79
N TYR A 909 -22.39 69.62 10.83
CA TYR A 909 -23.29 69.70 9.70
C TYR A 909 -24.04 71.05 9.68
N ASP A 910 -24.41 71.50 8.48
CA ASP A 910 -25.34 72.59 8.24
C ASP A 910 -26.69 72.00 7.77
N ARG A 911 -27.79 72.34 8.46
CA ARG A 911 -29.13 71.86 8.13
C ARG A 911 -29.81 72.77 7.12
N TYR A 912 -30.33 72.20 6.04
CA TYR A 912 -31.15 72.90 5.04
C TYR A 912 -32.54 72.29 4.96
N GLU A 913 -33.54 73.14 4.71
CA GLU A 913 -34.95 72.75 4.62
C GLU A 913 -35.56 73.18 3.28
N GLY A 914 -36.44 72.34 2.74
CA GLY A 914 -37.32 72.64 1.62
C GLY A 914 -38.72 72.07 1.84
N PHE A 915 -39.62 72.31 0.89
CA PHE A 915 -41.02 71.87 0.99
C PHE A 915 -41.38 70.92 -0.14
N ASP A 916 -42.03 69.80 0.19
CA ASP A 916 -42.61 68.91 -0.82
C ASP A 916 -43.87 69.51 -1.46
N SER A 917 -44.46 68.79 -2.42
CA SER A 917 -45.69 69.21 -3.11
C SER A 917 -46.93 69.31 -2.21
N TYR A 918 -46.87 68.75 -1.00
CA TYR A 918 -47.93 68.75 0.00
C TYR A 918 -47.70 69.79 1.11
N GLY A 919 -46.58 70.51 1.07
CA GLY A 919 -46.19 71.51 2.07
C GLY A 919 -45.53 70.92 3.31
N ASN A 920 -45.11 69.64 3.29
CA ASN A 920 -44.31 69.06 4.36
C ASN A 920 -42.87 69.57 4.28
N THR A 921 -42.25 69.82 5.43
CA THR A 921 -40.84 70.19 5.52
C THR A 921 -39.97 68.95 5.33
N ILE A 922 -39.04 69.01 4.39
CA ILE A 922 -38.01 68.00 4.14
C ILE A 922 -36.65 68.60 4.54
N SER A 923 -35.88 67.86 5.33
CA SER A 923 -34.61 68.35 5.90
C SER A 923 -33.43 67.50 5.43
N ILE A 924 -32.30 68.16 5.22
CA ILE A 924 -31.00 67.51 4.96
C ILE A 924 -29.93 68.14 5.85
N ASP A 925 -29.02 67.33 6.36
CA ASP A 925 -27.84 67.76 7.11
C ASP A 925 -26.60 67.53 6.24
N ILE A 926 -25.87 68.59 5.88
CA ILE A 926 -24.72 68.48 4.98
C ILE A 926 -23.43 68.78 5.73
N LYS A 927 -22.41 67.92 5.57
CA LYS A 927 -21.13 68.07 6.27
C LYS A 927 -20.47 69.40 5.92
N GLN A 928 -20.04 70.15 6.95
CA GLN A 928 -19.31 71.40 6.76
C GLN A 928 -18.01 71.14 6.00
N GLY A 929 -17.87 71.76 4.84
CA GLY A 929 -16.71 71.59 3.96
C GLY A 929 -17.07 71.21 2.54
N VAL A 930 -18.20 70.53 2.34
CA VAL A 930 -18.74 70.24 1.00
C VAL A 930 -19.12 71.55 0.29
N ALA A 931 -18.77 71.69 -0.99
CA ALA A 931 -19.16 72.85 -1.79
C ALA A 931 -20.62 72.71 -2.24
N ILE A 932 -21.46 73.73 -2.01
CA ILE A 932 -22.92 73.64 -2.24
C ILE A 932 -23.41 74.75 -3.16
N ASP A 933 -24.18 74.38 -4.18
CA ASP A 933 -24.95 75.26 -5.05
C ASP A 933 -26.47 75.06 -4.86
N PHE A 934 -27.27 76.12 -5.02
CA PHE A 934 -28.73 76.08 -4.89
C PHE A 934 -29.44 76.51 -6.19
N TYR A 935 -30.50 75.79 -6.57
CA TYR A 935 -31.28 75.99 -7.81
C TYR A 935 -32.80 76.00 -7.62
#